data_AF-A0A938WFS1-F1
#
_entry.id   AF-A0A938WFS1-F1
#
_cell.length_a   1.000
_cell.length_b   1.000
_cell.length_c   1.000
_cell.angle_alpha   90.00
_cell.angle_beta   90.00
_cell.angle_gamma   90.00
#
_symmetry.space_group_name_H-M   'P 1'
#
loop_
_entity.id
_entity.type
_entity.pdbx_description
1 polymer ?
#
loop_
_entity_poly.entity_id
_entity_poly.type
_entity_poly.pdbx_seq_one_letter_code
_entity_poly.pdbx_strand_id
1 'polypeptide(L)'
;MTSAAATGDCRPSRLLALLVMLALAMPALAQQDAAGWRERAAERYAAGDFAAAFAAASQARALDDGDPWARYAWVRALARLDQVAARAALPGLQDPARLQQLPDEERAELDAALGYLALDLEVDRLAAEHFAEVPPGATAFARAQAGLAILAVRRGDSREALVHFAAARAAGPLDPALAELERETRYQAALQQFLTARDLRDSNGAARALGTLDELRPLHPATLRARADLAGLRGDPLAREHALRELLRVDPEAPGAGSQLVDALLDQRRPEAALAAAREFAPDRLAVDPRLQAYERNWRRHAEAALQWRQREGQPGLARLHAPSLQLAFAGSRPGWGQFRLAADLEQASTGTVAGGRAYGASPALAAPLRIHSKSGAGWLVHWAPKSGLTFELGHTPHSFVVDNAWGAMRLNVEVDDYPFDLGLERMPVTDSLLSFAGAIDPVSGRRWGGVVRNRAYLRGGLGDDSFSIHGGVAGARVDGRHVDANAQWQADVGFRWRAASGPAWRMHLGGDIDATGFADNRSQFTLGHGGYFSPRRFLAVGPTFDLQGARAASSFRIEGALSWQFLSEEGSEYFPTDAALQTASGNPHYGGSSRDGPGARLAATVEWRVSARAVTGLRLEGSVGEAHDEVRLQVYTRRWHGALTEPLRRPPAAVLPARFDELL
;
A
#
# COMPACT_ATOMS: atom_id res chain seq x y z
N MET A 1 -47.68 42.43 -22.43
CA MET A 1 -48.41 43.67 -22.76
C MET A 1 -48.40 43.83 -24.28
N THR A 2 -49.58 44.13 -24.85
CA THR A 2 -49.84 44.78 -26.16
C THR A 2 -49.31 44.07 -27.42
N SER A 3 -50.15 43.41 -28.23
CA SER A 3 -51.11 43.95 -29.22
C SER A 3 -50.45 44.53 -30.49
N ALA A 4 -50.65 43.90 -31.65
CA ALA A 4 -51.42 44.43 -32.79
C ALA A 4 -51.14 43.63 -34.09
N ALA A 5 -52.07 43.72 -35.03
CA ALA A 5 -52.32 42.79 -36.12
C ALA A 5 -51.75 43.21 -37.49
N ALA A 6 -51.61 42.17 -38.34
CA ALA A 6 -51.92 42.06 -39.76
C ALA A 6 -51.10 42.80 -40.85
N THR A 7 -50.63 41.97 -41.79
CA THR A 7 -50.73 42.00 -43.27
C THR A 7 -49.38 41.89 -43.99
N GLY A 8 -49.34 41.05 -45.04
CA GLY A 8 -48.27 41.12 -46.04
C GLY A 8 -47.77 39.77 -46.59
N ASP A 9 -48.40 39.34 -47.68
CA ASP A 9 -47.81 38.69 -48.86
C ASP A 9 -46.98 37.40 -48.76
N CYS A 10 -47.67 36.36 -49.25
CA CYS A 10 -47.12 35.16 -49.88
C CYS A 10 -46.29 35.52 -51.12
N ARG A 11 -45.01 35.13 -51.17
CA ARG A 11 -44.29 34.88 -52.44
C ARG A 11 -43.38 33.65 -52.32
N PRO A 12 -43.57 32.61 -53.15
CA PRO A 12 -42.69 31.46 -53.17
C PRO A 12 -41.35 31.80 -53.82
N SER A 13 -40.35 31.06 -53.35
CA SER A 13 -38.93 31.14 -53.61
C SER A 13 -38.57 30.99 -55.10
N ARG A 14 -37.68 31.89 -55.55
CA ARG A 14 -37.04 31.91 -56.88
C ARG A 14 -36.11 30.72 -57.18
N LEU A 15 -36.12 29.66 -56.38
CA LEU A 15 -35.34 28.44 -56.64
C LEU A 15 -36.07 27.48 -57.60
N LEU A 16 -37.40 27.54 -57.66
CA LEU A 16 -38.20 26.66 -58.52
C LEU A 16 -38.12 27.04 -60.02
N ALA A 17 -37.76 28.28 -60.34
CA ALA A 17 -37.69 28.78 -61.71
C ALA A 17 -36.35 28.49 -62.41
N LEU A 18 -35.29 28.14 -61.67
CA LEU A 18 -33.99 27.83 -62.26
C LEU A 18 -33.82 26.33 -62.61
N LEU A 19 -34.56 25.45 -61.93
CA LEU A 19 -34.55 24.00 -62.19
C LEU A 19 -35.36 23.58 -63.44
N VAL A 20 -36.19 24.48 -63.98
CA VAL A 20 -37.01 24.21 -65.18
C VAL A 20 -36.27 24.54 -66.49
N MET A 21 -35.12 25.24 -66.45
CA MET A 21 -34.45 25.74 -67.67
C MET A 21 -33.17 25.00 -68.08
N LEU A 22 -32.76 23.93 -67.38
CA LEU A 22 -31.55 23.16 -67.72
C LEU A 22 -31.83 21.67 -68.02
N ALA A 23 -32.97 21.39 -68.65
CA ALA A 23 -33.33 20.06 -69.16
C ALA A 23 -33.56 20.03 -70.68
N LEU A 24 -32.94 20.95 -71.43
CA LEU A 24 -33.00 20.97 -72.90
C LEU A 24 -31.61 20.98 -73.52
N ALA A 25 -30.91 19.85 -73.37
CA ALA A 25 -29.96 19.34 -74.36
C ALA A 25 -29.56 17.93 -73.97
N MET A 26 -30.16 16.92 -74.63
CA MET A 26 -29.59 15.60 -75.01
C MET A 26 -30.70 14.79 -75.73
N PRO A 27 -30.32 13.82 -76.59
CA PRO A 27 -31.05 13.53 -77.84
C PRO A 27 -32.11 12.40 -77.73
N ALA A 28 -32.98 12.38 -78.74
CA ALA A 28 -33.82 11.28 -79.26
C ALA A 28 -34.32 10.21 -78.27
N LEU A 29 -35.57 10.39 -77.83
CA LEU A 29 -36.34 9.43 -77.04
C LEU A 29 -36.75 8.20 -77.88
N ALA A 30 -36.12 7.06 -77.61
CA ALA A 30 -36.87 5.79 -77.59
C ALA A 30 -37.91 5.90 -76.48
N GLN A 31 -39.15 5.43 -76.69
CA GLN A 31 -40.16 5.31 -75.64
C GLN A 31 -39.55 4.51 -74.48
N GLN A 32 -39.16 5.21 -73.42
CA GLN A 32 -38.57 4.60 -72.24
C GLN A 32 -39.70 4.22 -71.30
N ASP A 33 -39.82 2.92 -71.07
CA ASP A 33 -40.64 2.33 -70.04
C ASP A 33 -40.09 2.66 -68.63
N ALA A 34 -40.87 2.33 -67.59
CA ALA A 34 -40.49 2.58 -66.20
C ALA A 34 -39.14 1.92 -65.83
N ALA A 35 -38.80 0.78 -66.46
CA ALA A 35 -37.54 0.07 -66.26
C ALA A 35 -36.32 0.88 -66.73
N GLY A 36 -36.38 1.50 -67.92
CA GLY A 36 -35.30 2.35 -68.41
C GLY A 36 -35.03 3.58 -67.55
N TRP A 37 -36.06 4.14 -66.90
CA TRP A 37 -35.89 5.22 -65.93
C TRP A 37 -35.32 4.75 -64.59
N ARG A 38 -35.61 3.52 -64.15
CA ARG A 38 -34.99 2.91 -62.97
C ARG A 38 -33.49 2.69 -63.15
N GLU A 39 -33.07 2.18 -64.31
CA GLU A 39 -31.64 1.96 -64.60
C GLU A 39 -30.87 3.29 -64.54
N ARG A 40 -31.41 4.34 -65.15
CA ARG A 40 -30.83 5.70 -65.04
C ARG A 40 -30.77 6.20 -63.61
N ALA A 41 -31.81 5.96 -62.81
CA ALA A 41 -31.80 6.35 -61.42
C ALA A 41 -30.66 5.64 -60.66
N ALA A 42 -30.44 4.35 -60.92
CA ALA A 42 -29.34 3.59 -60.33
C ALA A 42 -27.96 4.10 -60.79
N GLU A 43 -27.77 4.39 -62.08
CA GLU A 43 -26.53 4.95 -62.63
C GLU A 43 -26.19 6.30 -62.00
N ARG A 44 -27.18 7.20 -61.91
CA ARG A 44 -27.00 8.53 -61.31
C ARG A 44 -26.72 8.44 -59.81
N TYR A 45 -27.37 7.51 -59.13
CA TYR A 45 -27.11 7.24 -57.72
C TYR A 45 -25.68 6.74 -57.50
N ALA A 46 -25.20 5.83 -58.36
CA ALA A 46 -23.82 5.32 -58.32
C ALA A 46 -22.78 6.42 -58.64
N ALA A 47 -23.11 7.38 -59.50
CA ALA A 47 -22.28 8.54 -59.81
C ALA A 47 -22.25 9.62 -58.70
N GLY A 48 -23.04 9.47 -57.63
CA GLY A 48 -23.15 10.44 -56.53
C GLY A 48 -24.03 11.65 -56.85
N ASP A 49 -24.70 11.68 -58.00
CA ASP A 49 -25.63 12.74 -58.40
C ASP A 49 -27.04 12.43 -57.89
N PHE A 50 -27.24 12.60 -56.58
CA PHE A 50 -28.46 12.21 -55.89
C PHE A 50 -29.70 13.01 -56.33
N ALA A 51 -29.51 14.26 -56.78
CA ALA A 51 -30.60 15.08 -57.30
C ALA A 51 -31.10 14.56 -58.65
N ALA A 52 -30.19 14.21 -59.57
CA ALA A 52 -30.56 13.57 -60.83
C ALA A 52 -31.11 12.15 -60.63
N ALA A 53 -30.58 11.40 -59.66
CA ALA A 53 -31.10 10.09 -59.28
C ALA A 53 -32.54 10.18 -58.76
N PHE A 54 -32.83 11.15 -57.91
CA PHE A 54 -34.18 11.39 -57.39
C PHE A 54 -35.15 11.82 -58.51
N ALA A 55 -34.72 12.67 -59.43
CA ALA A 55 -35.53 13.08 -60.58
C ALA A 55 -35.84 11.90 -61.50
N ALA A 56 -34.85 11.06 -61.83
CA ALA A 56 -35.04 9.86 -62.63
C ALA A 56 -35.94 8.82 -61.94
N ALA A 57 -35.76 8.59 -60.63
CA ALA A 57 -36.62 7.69 -59.85
C ALA A 57 -38.06 8.22 -59.74
N SER A 58 -38.25 9.54 -59.70
CA SER A 58 -39.57 10.18 -59.70
C SER A 58 -40.29 9.98 -61.04
N GLN A 59 -39.57 9.99 -62.16
CA GLN A 59 -40.13 9.70 -63.48
C GLN A 59 -40.50 8.21 -63.61
N ALA A 60 -39.67 7.30 -63.12
CA ALA A 60 -40.00 5.87 -63.08
C ALA A 60 -41.31 5.61 -62.30
N ARG A 61 -41.42 6.24 -61.12
CA ARG A 61 -42.61 6.14 -60.27
C ARG A 61 -43.86 6.79 -60.88
N ALA A 62 -43.70 7.86 -61.67
CA ALA A 62 -44.84 8.48 -62.37
C ALA A 62 -45.40 7.58 -63.49
N LEU A 63 -44.56 6.74 -64.09
CA LEU A 63 -44.93 5.81 -65.17
C LEU A 63 -45.52 4.50 -64.63
N ASP A 64 -44.99 3.99 -63.52
CA ASP A 64 -45.55 2.86 -62.78
C ASP A 64 -45.36 3.08 -61.28
N ASP A 65 -46.37 3.67 -60.64
CA ASP A 65 -46.33 3.86 -59.19
C ASP A 65 -46.44 2.52 -58.46
N GLY A 66 -46.89 1.44 -59.09
CA GLY A 66 -47.01 0.12 -58.47
C GLY A 66 -45.71 -0.69 -58.43
N ASP A 67 -44.66 -0.25 -59.13
CA ASP A 67 -43.38 -0.97 -59.23
C ASP A 67 -42.58 -0.86 -57.90
N PRO A 68 -42.37 -1.99 -57.20
CA PRO A 68 -41.72 -1.98 -55.89
C PRO A 68 -40.29 -1.44 -55.88
N TRP A 69 -39.53 -1.68 -56.95
CA TRP A 69 -38.14 -1.23 -57.08
C TRP A 69 -38.05 0.24 -57.49
N ALA A 70 -39.02 0.75 -58.27
CA ALA A 70 -39.12 2.18 -58.57
C ALA A 70 -39.34 3.00 -57.29
N ARG A 71 -40.23 2.50 -56.42
CA ARG A 71 -40.49 3.09 -55.10
C ARG A 71 -39.28 3.03 -54.17
N TYR A 72 -38.58 1.89 -54.14
CA TYR A 72 -37.31 1.76 -53.42
C TYR A 72 -36.26 2.77 -53.89
N ALA A 73 -36.00 2.84 -55.21
CA ALA A 73 -35.02 3.76 -55.79
C ALA A 73 -35.35 5.22 -55.47
N TRP A 74 -36.63 5.58 -55.46
CA TRP A 74 -37.11 6.91 -55.11
C TRP A 74 -36.80 7.27 -53.65
N VAL A 75 -37.16 6.43 -52.69
CA VAL A 75 -36.86 6.69 -51.26
C VAL A 75 -35.36 6.65 -50.99
N ARG A 76 -34.63 5.74 -51.64
CA ARG A 76 -33.16 5.66 -51.52
C ARG A 76 -32.48 6.96 -51.97
N ALA A 77 -32.91 7.54 -53.08
CA ALA A 77 -32.40 8.82 -53.55
C ALA A 77 -32.86 9.99 -52.65
N LEU A 78 -34.12 9.96 -52.20
CA LEU A 78 -34.66 10.95 -51.26
C LEU A 78 -33.89 10.96 -49.94
N ALA A 79 -33.50 9.80 -49.42
CA ALA A 79 -32.73 9.65 -48.18
C ALA A 79 -31.38 10.40 -48.21
N ARG A 80 -30.84 10.68 -49.40
CA ARG A 80 -29.61 11.46 -49.58
C ARG A 80 -29.85 12.97 -49.67
N LEU A 81 -31.08 13.39 -49.96
CA LEU A 81 -31.48 14.78 -50.12
C LEU A 81 -32.20 15.32 -48.87
N ASP A 82 -33.10 14.53 -48.31
CA ASP A 82 -33.90 14.83 -47.12
C ASP A 82 -34.22 13.53 -46.36
N GLN A 83 -33.46 13.26 -45.30
CA GLN A 83 -33.64 12.08 -44.46
C GLN A 83 -34.96 12.07 -43.70
N VAL A 84 -35.53 13.24 -43.36
CA VAL A 84 -36.79 13.33 -42.61
C VAL A 84 -37.96 12.97 -43.54
N ALA A 85 -37.96 13.53 -44.75
CA ALA A 85 -38.96 13.18 -45.76
C ALA A 85 -38.85 11.71 -46.18
N ALA A 86 -37.62 11.18 -46.30
CA ALA A 86 -37.40 9.76 -46.60
C ALA A 86 -37.96 8.87 -45.48
N ARG A 87 -37.64 9.16 -44.20
CA ARG A 87 -38.17 8.43 -43.02
C ARG A 87 -39.69 8.39 -43.01
N ALA A 88 -40.35 9.50 -43.33
CA ALA A 88 -41.80 9.59 -43.39
C ALA A 88 -42.42 8.75 -44.53
N ALA A 89 -41.66 8.48 -45.59
CA ALA A 89 -42.13 7.75 -46.77
C ALA A 89 -41.88 6.23 -46.72
N LEU A 90 -41.14 5.70 -45.72
CA LEU A 90 -40.91 4.26 -45.60
C LEU A 90 -42.16 3.45 -45.20
N PRO A 91 -42.97 3.87 -44.20
CA PRO A 91 -44.16 3.11 -43.83
C PRO A 91 -45.16 3.10 -44.98
N GLY A 92 -45.53 1.91 -45.48
CA GLY A 92 -46.44 1.77 -46.62
C GLY A 92 -45.79 2.03 -47.99
N LEU A 93 -44.45 2.02 -48.06
CA LEU A 93 -43.72 2.18 -49.31
C LEU A 93 -44.14 1.14 -50.36
N GLN A 94 -44.46 -0.07 -49.95
CA GLN A 94 -44.80 -1.17 -50.85
C GLN A 94 -46.27 -1.55 -50.79
N ASP A 95 -46.83 -1.95 -51.94
CA ASP A 95 -48.16 -2.55 -52.02
C ASP A 95 -48.06 -4.08 -51.81
N PRO A 96 -48.66 -4.65 -50.75
CA PRO A 96 -48.59 -6.08 -50.46
C PRO A 96 -49.07 -6.97 -51.62
N ALA A 97 -50.05 -6.52 -52.41
CA ALA A 97 -50.59 -7.30 -53.52
C ALA A 97 -49.60 -7.39 -54.69
N ARG A 98 -48.77 -6.36 -54.89
CA ARG A 98 -47.71 -6.33 -55.92
C ARG A 98 -46.45 -7.06 -55.47
N LEU A 99 -46.10 -7.01 -54.19
CA LEU A 99 -44.99 -7.77 -53.63
C LEU A 99 -45.16 -9.29 -53.81
N GLN A 100 -46.39 -9.81 -53.67
CA GLN A 100 -46.69 -11.23 -53.86
C GLN A 100 -46.58 -11.70 -55.33
N GLN A 101 -46.56 -10.76 -56.29
CA GLN A 101 -46.43 -11.06 -57.71
C GLN A 101 -44.97 -11.15 -58.18
N LEU A 102 -44.00 -10.71 -57.36
CA LEU A 102 -42.58 -10.82 -57.66
C LEU A 102 -42.09 -12.27 -57.51
N PRO A 103 -41.17 -12.73 -58.36
CA PRO A 103 -40.43 -13.97 -58.14
C PRO A 103 -39.81 -14.00 -56.74
N ASP A 104 -39.76 -15.18 -56.12
CA ASP A 104 -39.31 -15.33 -54.73
C ASP A 104 -37.90 -14.74 -54.49
N GLU A 105 -37.00 -14.90 -55.46
CA GLU A 105 -35.63 -14.38 -55.38
C GLU A 105 -35.56 -12.85 -55.49
N GLU A 106 -36.38 -12.27 -56.36
CA GLU A 106 -36.44 -10.83 -56.57
C GLU A 106 -37.10 -10.12 -55.38
N ARG A 107 -38.12 -10.77 -54.79
CA ARG A 107 -38.74 -10.34 -53.54
C ARG A 107 -37.73 -10.35 -52.39
N ALA A 108 -36.96 -11.43 -52.25
CA ALA A 108 -35.91 -11.55 -51.24
C ALA A 108 -34.81 -10.46 -51.35
N GLU A 109 -34.36 -10.13 -52.56
CA GLU A 109 -33.40 -9.04 -52.78
C GLU A 109 -34.01 -7.66 -52.47
N LEU A 110 -35.28 -7.43 -52.82
CA LEU A 110 -35.97 -6.19 -52.50
C LEU A 110 -36.15 -6.01 -50.98
N ASP A 111 -36.57 -7.05 -50.27
CA ASP A 111 -36.74 -7.01 -48.82
C ASP A 111 -35.40 -6.79 -48.10
N ALA A 112 -34.32 -7.44 -48.54
CA ALA A 112 -32.98 -7.12 -48.03
C ALA A 112 -32.60 -5.65 -48.30
N ALA A 113 -32.85 -5.14 -49.50
CA ALA A 113 -32.53 -3.75 -49.86
C ALA A 113 -33.35 -2.72 -49.06
N LEU A 114 -34.64 -2.99 -48.83
CA LEU A 114 -35.53 -2.18 -47.98
C LEU A 114 -35.09 -2.23 -46.52
N GLY A 115 -34.68 -3.40 -46.03
CA GLY A 115 -34.14 -3.56 -44.68
C GLY A 115 -32.91 -2.69 -44.45
N TYR A 116 -31.95 -2.66 -45.38
CA TYR A 116 -30.77 -1.78 -45.28
C TYR A 116 -31.11 -0.30 -45.40
N LEU A 117 -32.07 0.07 -46.25
CA LEU A 117 -32.54 1.45 -46.34
C LEU A 117 -33.20 1.93 -45.04
N ALA A 118 -34.00 1.08 -44.41
CA ALA A 118 -34.59 1.35 -43.10
C ALA A 118 -33.52 1.42 -42.00
N LEU A 119 -32.51 0.55 -42.05
CA LEU A 119 -31.37 0.55 -41.13
C LEU A 119 -30.53 1.83 -41.20
N ASP A 120 -30.25 2.31 -42.42
CA ASP A 120 -29.54 3.56 -42.70
C ASP A 120 -30.32 4.79 -42.22
N LEU A 121 -31.66 4.69 -42.22
CA LEU A 121 -32.57 5.73 -41.76
C LEU A 121 -32.96 5.57 -40.28
N GLU A 122 -32.31 4.69 -39.53
CA GLU A 122 -32.53 4.47 -38.08
C GLU A 122 -33.98 4.05 -37.74
N VAL A 123 -34.66 3.34 -38.66
CA VAL A 123 -36.00 2.78 -38.45
C VAL A 123 -35.88 1.28 -38.16
N ASP A 124 -35.28 0.96 -37.02
CA ASP A 124 -34.83 -0.40 -36.65
C ASP A 124 -35.95 -1.46 -36.64
N ARG A 125 -37.18 -1.07 -36.29
CA ARG A 125 -38.34 -1.98 -36.31
C ARG A 125 -38.65 -2.43 -37.74
N LEU A 126 -38.75 -1.47 -38.67
CA LEU A 126 -39.10 -1.75 -40.06
C LEU A 126 -37.96 -2.49 -40.77
N ALA A 127 -36.72 -2.17 -40.42
CA ALA A 127 -35.56 -2.92 -40.90
C ALA A 127 -35.63 -4.41 -40.49
N ALA A 128 -35.98 -4.68 -39.22
CA ALA A 128 -36.14 -6.06 -38.74
C ALA A 128 -37.28 -6.81 -39.44
N GLU A 129 -38.43 -6.15 -39.68
CA GLU A 129 -39.56 -6.72 -40.41
C GLU A 129 -39.14 -7.15 -41.82
N HIS A 130 -38.48 -6.26 -42.59
CA HIS A 130 -38.04 -6.59 -43.94
C HIS A 130 -36.97 -7.68 -43.98
N PHE A 131 -35.98 -7.66 -43.08
CA PHE A 131 -34.96 -8.72 -43.07
C PHE A 131 -35.52 -10.09 -42.68
N ALA A 132 -36.60 -10.14 -41.88
CA ALA A 132 -37.25 -11.39 -41.47
C ALA A 132 -38.03 -12.09 -42.59
N GLU A 133 -38.49 -11.33 -43.60
CA GLU A 133 -39.22 -11.87 -44.77
C GLU A 133 -38.29 -12.58 -45.77
N VAL A 134 -36.97 -12.44 -45.66
CA VAL A 134 -36.00 -13.07 -46.56
C VAL A 134 -35.82 -14.56 -46.21
N PRO A 135 -36.23 -15.51 -47.07
CA PRO A 135 -36.26 -16.93 -46.74
C PRO A 135 -34.86 -17.57 -46.77
N PRO A 136 -34.62 -18.64 -45.96
CA PRO A 136 -33.41 -19.44 -46.06
C PRO A 136 -33.25 -20.05 -47.46
N GLY A 137 -32.11 -19.79 -48.11
CA GLY A 137 -31.80 -20.31 -49.45
C GLY A 137 -31.76 -19.26 -50.57
N ALA A 138 -32.29 -18.05 -50.35
CA ALA A 138 -32.16 -16.94 -51.28
C ALA A 138 -30.73 -16.35 -51.30
N THR A 139 -30.28 -15.76 -52.41
CA THR A 139 -28.98 -15.07 -52.52
C THR A 139 -28.85 -13.93 -51.51
N ALA A 140 -29.95 -13.23 -51.24
CA ALA A 140 -30.02 -12.11 -50.31
C ALA A 140 -29.94 -12.54 -48.83
N PHE A 141 -30.10 -13.84 -48.52
CA PHE A 141 -30.26 -14.33 -47.15
C PHE A 141 -29.07 -14.01 -46.26
N ALA A 142 -27.83 -14.18 -46.76
CA ALA A 142 -26.62 -13.83 -46.01
C ALA A 142 -26.60 -12.34 -45.63
N ARG A 143 -27.03 -11.47 -46.55
CA ARG A 143 -27.10 -10.02 -46.35
C ARG A 143 -28.20 -9.65 -45.35
N ALA A 144 -29.38 -10.26 -45.47
CA ALA A 144 -30.49 -10.03 -44.54
C ALA A 144 -30.14 -10.45 -43.10
N GLN A 145 -29.49 -11.61 -42.93
CA GLN A 145 -28.98 -12.06 -41.63
C GLN A 145 -27.91 -11.12 -41.07
N ALA A 146 -26.99 -10.60 -41.89
CA ALA A 146 -26.05 -9.57 -41.45
C ALA A 146 -26.76 -8.27 -41.00
N GLY A 147 -27.84 -7.88 -41.68
CA GLY A 147 -28.70 -6.76 -41.28
C GLY A 147 -29.36 -6.97 -39.91
N LEU A 148 -29.94 -8.15 -39.65
CA LEU A 148 -30.48 -8.53 -38.34
C LEU A 148 -29.39 -8.54 -37.25
N ALA A 149 -28.19 -9.00 -37.59
CA ALA A 149 -27.05 -8.97 -36.67
C ALA A 149 -26.69 -7.53 -36.25
N ILE A 150 -26.63 -6.58 -37.19
CA ILE A 150 -26.37 -5.16 -36.88
C ILE A 150 -27.46 -4.60 -35.94
N LEU A 151 -28.73 -4.91 -36.19
CA LEU A 151 -29.84 -4.47 -35.35
C LEU A 151 -29.72 -5.03 -33.92
N ALA A 152 -29.38 -6.31 -33.78
CA ALA A 152 -29.15 -6.92 -32.48
C ALA A 152 -27.96 -6.29 -31.74
N VAL A 153 -26.86 -5.97 -32.44
CA VAL A 153 -25.73 -5.21 -31.88
C VAL A 153 -26.17 -3.82 -31.41
N ARG A 154 -26.95 -3.08 -32.19
CA ARG A 154 -27.50 -1.76 -31.81
C ARG A 154 -28.34 -1.81 -30.53
N ARG A 155 -29.06 -2.93 -30.31
CA ARG A 155 -29.86 -3.18 -29.10
C ARG A 155 -29.03 -3.67 -27.90
N GLY A 156 -27.76 -4.01 -28.11
CA GLY A 156 -26.90 -4.59 -27.09
C GLY A 156 -27.10 -6.10 -26.87
N ASP A 157 -27.92 -6.78 -27.70
CA ASP A 157 -28.11 -8.23 -27.60
C ASP A 157 -27.04 -8.97 -28.40
N SER A 158 -25.89 -9.18 -27.75
CA SER A 158 -24.77 -9.92 -28.35
C SER A 158 -25.11 -11.38 -28.64
N ARG A 159 -26.09 -11.98 -27.95
CA ARG A 159 -26.45 -13.38 -28.17
C ARG A 159 -27.24 -13.53 -29.46
N GLU A 160 -28.26 -12.70 -29.64
CA GLU A 160 -29.06 -12.63 -30.87
C GLU A 160 -28.18 -12.27 -32.07
N ALA A 161 -27.30 -11.27 -31.91
CA ALA A 161 -26.38 -10.85 -32.97
C ALA A 161 -25.49 -12.00 -33.48
N LEU A 162 -24.92 -12.80 -32.57
CA LEU A 162 -24.05 -13.92 -32.94
C LEU A 162 -24.79 -15.07 -33.64
N VAL A 163 -26.08 -15.27 -33.34
CA VAL A 163 -26.92 -16.23 -34.08
C VAL A 163 -27.06 -15.79 -35.54
N HIS A 164 -27.36 -14.50 -35.75
CA HIS A 164 -27.50 -13.93 -37.08
C HIS A 164 -26.18 -13.86 -37.86
N PHE A 165 -25.06 -13.50 -37.23
CA PHE A 165 -23.75 -13.58 -37.86
C PHE A 165 -23.37 -15.00 -38.28
N ALA A 166 -23.67 -16.00 -37.43
CA ALA A 166 -23.43 -17.40 -37.77
C ALA A 166 -24.28 -17.86 -38.97
N ALA A 167 -25.55 -17.47 -39.02
CA ALA A 167 -26.44 -17.75 -40.16
C ALA A 167 -25.97 -17.06 -41.44
N ALA A 168 -25.53 -15.80 -41.36
CA ALA A 168 -24.99 -15.05 -42.49
C ALA A 168 -23.74 -15.72 -43.06
N ARG A 169 -22.80 -16.10 -42.20
CA ARG A 169 -21.54 -16.77 -42.57
C ARG A 169 -21.76 -18.16 -43.17
N ALA A 170 -22.78 -18.90 -42.71
CA ALA A 170 -23.13 -20.19 -43.27
C ALA A 170 -23.69 -20.07 -44.70
N ALA A 171 -24.32 -18.94 -45.02
CA ALA A 171 -24.91 -18.67 -46.33
C ALA A 171 -23.94 -18.01 -47.33
N GLY A 172 -22.87 -17.34 -46.87
CA GLY A 172 -21.84 -16.75 -47.74
C GLY A 172 -20.73 -16.01 -46.99
N PRO A 173 -19.66 -15.57 -47.68
CA PRO A 173 -18.59 -14.81 -47.05
C PRO A 173 -19.08 -13.42 -46.61
N LEU A 174 -18.68 -13.01 -45.41
CA LEU A 174 -18.96 -11.67 -44.88
C LEU A 174 -17.97 -10.64 -45.44
N ASP A 175 -18.44 -9.41 -45.65
CA ASP A 175 -17.59 -8.24 -45.89
C ASP A 175 -16.59 -8.05 -44.72
N PRO A 176 -15.32 -7.65 -44.97
CA PRO A 176 -14.37 -7.30 -43.92
C PRO A 176 -14.92 -6.44 -42.77
N ALA A 177 -15.77 -5.46 -43.05
CA ALA A 177 -16.36 -4.59 -42.02
C ALA A 177 -17.35 -5.36 -41.13
N LEU A 178 -18.15 -6.25 -41.72
CA LEU A 178 -19.07 -7.13 -40.99
C LEU A 178 -18.33 -8.21 -40.20
N ALA A 179 -17.25 -8.74 -40.76
CA ALA A 179 -16.40 -9.73 -40.08
C ALA A 179 -15.72 -9.13 -38.84
N GLU A 180 -15.27 -7.87 -38.89
CA GLU A 180 -14.74 -7.18 -37.71
C GLU A 180 -15.84 -6.85 -36.69
N LEU A 181 -17.06 -6.49 -37.14
CA LEU A 181 -18.19 -6.28 -36.24
C LEU A 181 -18.59 -7.58 -35.52
N GLU A 182 -18.63 -8.72 -36.23
CA GLU A 182 -18.83 -10.04 -35.62
C GLU A 182 -17.72 -10.32 -34.58
N ARG A 183 -16.45 -10.07 -34.95
CA ARG A 183 -15.31 -10.28 -34.06
C ARG A 183 -15.42 -9.46 -32.78
N GLU A 184 -15.75 -8.18 -32.87
CA GLU A 184 -15.99 -7.29 -31.73
C GLU A 184 -17.17 -7.81 -30.89
N THR A 185 -18.28 -8.21 -31.52
CA THR A 185 -19.46 -8.74 -30.81
C THR A 185 -19.12 -10.03 -30.05
N ARG A 186 -18.34 -10.95 -30.66
CA ARG A 186 -17.83 -12.16 -30.00
C ARG A 186 -16.94 -11.82 -28.81
N TYR A 187 -16.08 -10.81 -28.98
CA TYR A 187 -15.18 -10.35 -27.93
C TYR A 187 -15.96 -9.78 -26.73
N GLN A 188 -16.93 -8.91 -26.97
CA GLN A 188 -17.79 -8.34 -25.91
C GLN A 188 -18.61 -9.42 -25.19
N ALA A 189 -19.18 -10.37 -25.93
CA ALA A 189 -19.91 -11.50 -25.35
C ALA A 189 -19.01 -12.36 -24.44
N ALA A 190 -17.79 -12.69 -24.92
CA ALA A 190 -16.81 -13.45 -24.14
C ALA A 190 -16.36 -12.67 -22.89
N LEU A 191 -16.21 -11.34 -22.99
CA LEU A 191 -15.83 -10.51 -21.85
C LEU A 191 -16.93 -10.50 -20.78
N GLN A 192 -18.20 -10.38 -21.18
CA GLN A 192 -19.33 -10.46 -20.24
C GLN A 192 -19.44 -11.84 -19.57
N GLN A 193 -19.20 -12.91 -20.32
CA GLN A 193 -19.13 -14.27 -19.76
C GLN A 193 -17.98 -14.39 -18.76
N PHE A 194 -16.82 -13.84 -19.08
CA PHE A 194 -15.66 -13.83 -18.18
C PHE A 194 -15.98 -13.09 -16.87
N LEU A 195 -16.52 -11.87 -16.96
CA LEU A 195 -16.87 -11.06 -15.79
C LEU A 195 -17.89 -11.78 -14.90
N THR A 196 -18.93 -12.36 -15.50
CA THR A 196 -19.93 -13.17 -14.79
C THR A 196 -19.28 -14.36 -14.07
N ALA A 197 -18.44 -15.12 -14.76
CA ALA A 197 -17.76 -16.27 -14.17
C ALA A 197 -16.80 -15.86 -13.04
N ARG A 198 -16.10 -14.73 -13.20
CA ARG A 198 -15.23 -14.16 -12.17
C ARG A 198 -16.02 -13.78 -10.91
N ASP A 199 -17.15 -13.10 -11.08
CA ASP A 199 -17.99 -12.65 -9.97
C ASP A 199 -18.62 -13.84 -9.22
N LEU A 200 -18.91 -14.93 -9.94
CA LEU A 200 -19.33 -16.23 -9.37
C LEU A 200 -18.18 -17.08 -8.81
N ARG A 201 -16.93 -16.62 -8.93
CA ARG A 201 -15.69 -17.37 -8.60
C ARG A 201 -15.56 -18.71 -9.34
N ASP A 202 -16.18 -18.85 -10.51
CA ASP A 202 -16.04 -20.02 -11.38
C ASP A 202 -14.78 -19.89 -12.25
N SER A 203 -13.67 -20.45 -11.77
CA SER A 203 -12.39 -20.43 -12.49
C SER A 203 -12.41 -21.20 -13.82
N ASN A 204 -13.28 -22.20 -13.98
CA ASN A 204 -13.39 -22.99 -15.21
C ASN A 204 -14.20 -22.24 -16.27
N GLY A 205 -15.30 -21.61 -15.87
CA GLY A 205 -16.06 -20.69 -16.72
C GLY A 205 -15.20 -19.52 -17.20
N ALA A 206 -14.47 -18.89 -16.26
CA ALA A 206 -13.58 -17.77 -16.57
C ALA A 206 -12.45 -18.19 -17.53
N ALA A 207 -11.86 -19.38 -17.36
CA ALA A 207 -10.82 -19.87 -18.26
C ALA A 207 -11.33 -20.13 -19.69
N ARG A 208 -12.54 -20.68 -19.85
CA ARG A 208 -13.15 -20.88 -21.17
C ARG A 208 -13.41 -19.55 -21.87
N ALA A 209 -13.97 -18.57 -21.15
CA ALA A 209 -14.21 -17.25 -21.69
C ALA A 209 -12.90 -16.54 -22.07
N LEU A 210 -11.87 -16.64 -21.23
CA LEU A 210 -10.54 -16.09 -21.51
C LEU A 210 -9.92 -16.70 -22.77
N GLY A 211 -10.10 -18.01 -23.02
CA GLY A 211 -9.62 -18.65 -24.25
C GLY A 211 -10.13 -17.94 -25.51
N THR A 212 -11.42 -17.59 -25.53
CA THR A 212 -12.02 -16.81 -26.63
C THR A 212 -11.45 -15.40 -26.69
N LEU A 213 -11.25 -14.73 -25.55
CA LEU A 213 -10.66 -13.39 -25.51
C LEU A 213 -9.23 -13.37 -26.06
N ASP A 214 -8.40 -14.34 -25.65
CA ASP A 214 -7.01 -14.49 -26.09
C ASP A 214 -6.91 -14.83 -27.58
N GLU A 215 -7.82 -15.66 -28.10
CA GLU A 215 -7.86 -16.00 -29.53
C GLU A 215 -8.22 -14.79 -30.40
N LEU A 216 -9.13 -13.95 -29.92
CA LEU A 216 -9.61 -12.78 -30.67
C LEU A 216 -8.69 -11.57 -30.54
N ARG A 217 -8.28 -11.20 -29.32
CA ARG A 217 -7.52 -9.98 -29.03
C ARG A 217 -6.56 -10.15 -27.82
N PRO A 218 -5.44 -10.87 -27.98
CA PRO A 218 -4.56 -11.27 -26.87
C PRO A 218 -3.84 -10.13 -26.14
N LEU A 219 -3.66 -8.97 -26.79
CA LEU A 219 -3.00 -7.80 -26.23
C LEU A 219 -3.98 -6.70 -25.81
N HIS A 220 -5.29 -6.94 -25.90
CA HIS A 220 -6.27 -5.94 -25.51
C HIS A 220 -6.25 -5.77 -23.97
N PRO A 221 -6.32 -4.53 -23.43
CA PRO A 221 -6.26 -4.30 -21.98
C PRO A 221 -7.24 -5.13 -21.16
N ALA A 222 -8.50 -5.23 -21.59
CA ALA A 222 -9.50 -6.07 -20.92
C ALA A 222 -9.16 -7.58 -20.93
N THR A 223 -8.47 -8.09 -21.95
CA THR A 223 -8.01 -9.48 -22.02
C THR A 223 -6.86 -9.73 -21.06
N LEU A 224 -5.89 -8.81 -21.00
CA LEU A 224 -4.78 -8.88 -20.05
C LEU A 224 -5.28 -8.75 -18.60
N ARG A 225 -6.28 -7.90 -18.35
CA ARG A 225 -6.97 -7.81 -17.06
C ARG A 225 -7.69 -9.11 -16.71
N ALA A 226 -8.41 -9.71 -17.65
CA ALA A 226 -9.06 -11.00 -17.45
C ALA A 226 -8.05 -12.11 -17.13
N ARG A 227 -6.89 -12.11 -17.79
CA ARG A 227 -5.79 -13.04 -17.49
C ARG A 227 -5.27 -12.88 -16.05
N ALA A 228 -5.09 -11.63 -15.59
CA ALA A 228 -4.69 -11.35 -14.21
C ALA A 228 -5.76 -11.78 -13.18
N ASP A 229 -7.03 -11.48 -13.45
CA ASP A 229 -8.15 -11.85 -12.58
C ASP A 229 -8.29 -13.38 -12.48
N LEU A 230 -8.14 -14.13 -13.58
CA LEU A 230 -8.18 -15.59 -13.59
C LEU A 230 -7.02 -16.20 -12.79
N ALA A 231 -5.80 -15.66 -12.95
CA ALA A 231 -4.66 -16.11 -12.16
C ALA A 231 -4.89 -15.89 -10.65
N GLY A 232 -5.52 -14.77 -10.28
CA GLY A 232 -5.96 -14.51 -8.91
C GLY A 232 -6.98 -15.55 -8.39
N LEU A 233 -8.00 -15.89 -9.18
CA LEU A 233 -8.99 -16.93 -8.81
C LEU A 233 -8.36 -18.31 -8.60
N ARG A 234 -7.30 -18.63 -9.35
CA ARG A 234 -6.57 -19.89 -9.25
C ARG A 234 -5.52 -19.91 -8.14
N GLY A 235 -5.28 -18.78 -7.49
CA GLY A 235 -4.21 -18.65 -6.49
C GLY A 235 -2.81 -18.76 -7.10
N ASP A 236 -2.62 -18.33 -8.36
CA ASP A 236 -1.31 -18.28 -9.02
C ASP A 236 -0.77 -16.83 -8.98
N PRO A 237 0.05 -16.48 -7.97
CA PRO A 237 0.54 -15.12 -7.79
C PRO A 237 1.54 -14.70 -8.87
N LEU A 238 2.30 -15.65 -9.44
CA LEU A 238 3.32 -15.36 -10.46
C LEU A 238 2.66 -15.05 -11.80
N ALA A 239 1.68 -15.86 -12.22
CA ALA A 239 0.91 -15.59 -13.44
C ALA A 239 0.13 -14.28 -13.33
N ARG A 240 -0.41 -13.97 -12.13
CA ARG A 240 -1.10 -12.71 -11.86
C ARG A 240 -0.17 -11.51 -11.98
N GLU A 241 1.02 -11.56 -11.38
CA GLU A 241 2.04 -10.51 -11.52
C GLU A 241 2.41 -10.30 -12.99
N HIS A 242 2.70 -11.37 -13.72
CA HIS A 242 3.09 -11.29 -15.12
C HIS A 242 1.99 -10.63 -15.98
N ALA A 243 0.73 -11.05 -15.82
CA ALA A 243 -0.39 -10.48 -16.55
C ALA A 243 -0.61 -8.98 -16.23
N LEU A 244 -0.47 -8.57 -14.97
CA LEU A 244 -0.58 -7.17 -14.57
C LEU A 244 0.55 -6.30 -15.13
N ARG A 245 1.79 -6.82 -15.17
CA ARG A 245 2.91 -6.12 -15.79
C ARG A 245 2.71 -5.92 -17.29
N GLU A 246 2.23 -6.95 -18.00
CA GLU A 246 1.89 -6.83 -19.42
C GLU A 246 0.74 -5.84 -19.65
N LEU A 247 -0.30 -5.85 -18.79
CA LEU A 247 -1.37 -4.85 -18.85
C LEU A 247 -0.82 -3.43 -18.72
N LEU A 248 -0.03 -3.16 -17.68
CA LEU A 248 0.54 -1.83 -17.44
C LEU A 248 1.55 -1.40 -18.51
N ARG A 249 2.13 -2.35 -19.25
CA ARG A 249 2.98 -2.06 -20.42
C ARG A 249 2.16 -1.59 -21.62
N VAL A 250 0.95 -2.11 -21.80
CA VAL A 250 0.03 -1.75 -22.90
C VAL A 250 -0.78 -0.51 -22.55
N ASP A 251 -1.28 -0.43 -21.31
CA ASP A 251 -2.09 0.64 -20.77
C ASP A 251 -1.60 1.01 -19.36
N PRO A 252 -0.67 1.97 -19.25
CA PRO A 252 -0.12 2.40 -17.95
C PRO A 252 -1.16 3.02 -17.00
N GLU A 253 -2.26 3.55 -17.55
CA GLU A 253 -3.34 4.19 -16.77
C GLU A 253 -4.50 3.23 -16.48
N ALA A 254 -4.35 1.93 -16.80
CA ALA A 254 -5.36 0.91 -16.57
C ALA A 254 -5.92 0.96 -15.14
N PRO A 255 -7.23 1.28 -14.95
CA PRO A 255 -7.79 1.58 -13.64
C PRO A 255 -7.57 0.45 -12.62
N GLY A 256 -6.92 0.80 -11.52
CA GLY A 256 -6.64 -0.12 -10.40
C GLY A 256 -5.59 -1.21 -10.67
N ALA A 257 -5.05 -1.34 -11.89
CA ALA A 257 -4.07 -2.38 -12.22
C ALA A 257 -2.75 -2.19 -11.44
N GLY A 258 -2.28 -0.95 -11.30
CA GLY A 258 -1.11 -0.61 -10.48
C GLY A 258 -1.30 -1.03 -9.02
N SER A 259 -2.46 -0.71 -8.43
CA SER A 259 -2.81 -1.11 -7.07
C SER A 259 -2.87 -2.64 -6.92
N GLN A 260 -3.45 -3.36 -7.87
CA GLN A 260 -3.49 -4.83 -7.85
C GLN A 260 -2.10 -5.46 -7.97
N LEU A 261 -1.19 -4.84 -8.74
CA LEU A 261 0.20 -5.30 -8.83
C LEU A 261 0.91 -5.13 -7.49
N VAL A 262 0.67 -4.01 -6.79
CA VAL A 262 1.18 -3.78 -5.45
C VAL A 262 0.69 -4.86 -4.48
N ASP A 263 -0.60 -5.20 -4.49
CA ASP A 263 -1.16 -6.29 -3.66
C ASP A 263 -0.47 -7.62 -3.96
N ALA A 264 -0.39 -8.01 -5.23
CA ALA A 264 0.23 -9.27 -5.64
C ALA A 264 1.69 -9.39 -5.19
N LEU A 265 2.43 -8.27 -5.14
CA LEU A 265 3.81 -8.23 -4.67
C LEU A 265 3.92 -8.26 -3.14
N LEU A 266 2.98 -7.64 -2.42
CA LEU A 266 2.91 -7.70 -0.96
C LEU A 266 2.53 -9.12 -0.48
N ASP A 267 1.60 -9.78 -1.14
CA ASP A 267 1.19 -11.17 -0.86
C ASP A 267 2.37 -12.14 -1.02
N GLN A 268 3.25 -11.88 -2.00
CA GLN A 268 4.49 -12.60 -2.21
C GLN A 268 5.61 -12.21 -1.21
N ARG A 269 5.34 -11.37 -0.21
CA ARG A 269 6.34 -10.81 0.74
C ARG A 269 7.50 -10.09 0.03
N ARG A 270 7.21 -9.37 -1.05
CA ARG A 270 8.18 -8.58 -1.84
C ARG A 270 7.92 -7.05 -1.73
N PRO A 271 8.02 -6.46 -0.52
CA PRO A 271 7.67 -5.05 -0.28
C PRO A 271 8.52 -4.05 -1.08
N GLU A 272 9.74 -4.43 -1.47
CA GLU A 272 10.59 -3.60 -2.35
C GLU A 272 9.99 -3.38 -3.72
N ALA A 273 9.57 -4.48 -4.34
CA ALA A 273 8.98 -4.49 -5.67
C ALA A 273 7.62 -3.82 -5.60
N ALA A 274 6.85 -4.07 -4.54
CA ALA A 274 5.58 -3.41 -4.28
C ALA A 274 5.75 -1.89 -4.18
N LEU A 275 6.76 -1.40 -3.45
CA LEU A 275 7.06 0.02 -3.35
C LEU A 275 7.50 0.62 -4.69
N ALA A 276 8.31 -0.10 -5.48
CA ALA A 276 8.71 0.35 -6.81
C ALA A 276 7.49 0.47 -7.74
N ALA A 277 6.64 -0.55 -7.78
CA ALA A 277 5.39 -0.54 -8.54
C ALA A 277 4.43 0.55 -8.08
N ALA A 278 4.32 0.78 -6.77
CA ALA A 278 3.44 1.82 -6.22
C ALA A 278 3.89 3.23 -6.64
N ARG A 279 5.19 3.51 -6.65
CA ARG A 279 5.71 4.81 -7.11
C ARG A 279 5.45 5.07 -8.60
N GLU A 280 5.51 4.02 -9.40
CA GLU A 280 5.39 4.12 -10.85
C GLU A 280 3.93 4.13 -11.31
N PHE A 281 3.11 3.23 -10.77
CA PHE A 281 1.76 2.95 -11.30
C PHE A 281 0.62 3.25 -10.31
N ALA A 282 0.91 3.54 -9.03
CA ALA A 282 -0.14 3.78 -8.03
C ALA A 282 0.26 4.83 -6.95
N PRO A 283 0.63 6.06 -7.35
CA PRO A 283 1.09 7.09 -6.42
C PRO A 283 0.03 7.46 -5.36
N ASP A 284 -1.25 7.47 -5.74
CA ASP A 284 -2.36 7.74 -4.82
C ASP A 284 -2.46 6.68 -3.72
N ARG A 285 -2.24 5.41 -4.07
CA ARG A 285 -2.18 4.31 -3.09
C ARG A 285 -1.02 4.50 -2.13
N LEU A 286 0.17 4.85 -2.64
CA LEU A 286 1.34 5.14 -1.80
C LEU A 286 1.08 6.33 -0.84
N ALA A 287 0.28 7.32 -1.26
CA ALA A 287 -0.07 8.49 -0.45
C ALA A 287 -0.99 8.17 0.74
N VAL A 288 -1.71 7.06 0.71
CA VAL A 288 -2.67 6.69 1.77
C VAL A 288 -2.27 5.44 2.56
N ASP A 289 -1.46 4.54 1.99
CA ASP A 289 -1.09 3.26 2.61
C ASP A 289 0.09 3.41 3.60
N PRO A 290 -0.14 3.29 4.92
CA PRO A 290 0.91 3.48 5.92
C PRO A 290 2.00 2.41 5.85
N ARG A 291 1.70 1.20 5.35
CA ARG A 291 2.68 0.11 5.22
C ARG A 291 3.69 0.46 4.12
N LEU A 292 3.20 0.91 2.96
CA LEU A 292 4.05 1.35 1.85
C LEU A 292 4.90 2.57 2.23
N GLN A 293 4.32 3.54 2.96
CA GLN A 293 5.05 4.70 3.47
C GLN A 293 6.13 4.30 4.49
N ALA A 294 5.87 3.31 5.34
CA ALA A 294 6.87 2.77 6.26
C ALA A 294 8.01 2.08 5.51
N TYR A 295 7.71 1.27 4.48
CA TYR A 295 8.72 0.70 3.61
C TYR A 295 9.54 1.80 2.92
N GLU A 296 8.89 2.83 2.38
CA GLU A 296 9.58 3.96 1.77
C GLU A 296 10.56 4.64 2.73
N ARG A 297 10.14 4.96 3.96
CA ARG A 297 10.99 5.58 4.98
C ARG A 297 12.18 4.70 5.37
N ASN A 298 11.96 3.41 5.58
CA ASN A 298 12.97 2.50 6.13
C ASN A 298 13.97 2.03 5.05
N TRP A 299 13.53 1.94 3.79
CA TRP A 299 14.33 1.37 2.71
C TRP A 299 15.15 2.44 1.98
N ARG A 300 14.68 3.69 1.98
CA ARG A 300 15.44 4.83 1.46
C ARG A 300 16.63 5.09 2.35
N ARG A 301 17.81 5.19 1.73
CA ARG A 301 19.04 5.59 2.41
C ARG A 301 18.85 6.93 3.12
N HIS A 302 19.22 6.99 4.39
CA HIS A 302 19.12 8.18 5.22
C HIS A 302 20.24 8.26 6.24
N ALA A 303 20.52 9.49 6.67
CA ALA A 303 21.40 9.78 7.79
C ALA A 303 20.56 10.27 8.96
N GLU A 304 21.02 9.95 10.16
CA GLU A 304 20.43 10.39 11.41
C GLU A 304 21.51 11.03 12.28
N ALA A 305 21.13 12.06 13.02
CA ALA A 305 21.96 12.66 14.06
C ALA A 305 21.08 12.92 15.28
N ALA A 306 21.57 12.55 16.47
CA ALA A 306 20.85 12.76 17.72
C ALA A 306 21.79 13.27 18.81
N LEU A 307 21.44 14.38 19.43
CA LEU A 307 22.04 14.87 20.67
C LEU A 307 21.22 14.34 21.83
N GLN A 308 21.87 13.72 22.80
CA GLN A 308 21.22 13.15 23.97
C GLN A 308 21.81 13.72 25.24
N TRP A 309 20.96 13.91 26.23
CA TRP A 309 21.33 14.32 27.57
C TRP A 309 20.64 13.38 28.55
N ARG A 310 21.43 12.63 29.31
CA ARG A 310 20.93 11.74 30.36
C ARG A 310 21.45 12.18 31.71
N GLN A 311 20.54 12.31 32.67
CA GLN A 311 20.85 12.64 34.05
C GLN A 311 20.12 11.67 34.98
N ARG A 312 20.88 10.92 35.77
CA ARG A 312 20.37 10.03 36.81
C ARG A 312 20.78 10.55 38.18
N GLU A 313 19.82 10.65 39.10
CA GLU A 313 20.11 11.04 40.47
C GLU A 313 20.75 9.89 41.25
N GLY A 314 21.48 10.24 42.31
CA GLY A 314 22.20 9.29 43.14
C GLY A 314 23.33 9.95 43.91
N GLN A 315 24.10 9.13 44.62
CA GLN A 315 25.23 9.64 45.39
C GLN A 315 26.36 10.12 44.45
N PRO A 316 26.94 11.31 44.69
CA PRO A 316 28.12 11.81 44.00
C PRO A 316 29.28 10.80 43.97
N GLY A 317 29.86 10.59 42.78
CA GLY A 317 30.98 9.67 42.59
C GLY A 317 30.58 8.19 42.46
N LEU A 318 29.32 7.86 42.73
CA LEU A 318 28.77 6.51 42.71
C LEU A 318 27.65 6.37 41.67
N ALA A 319 26.39 6.35 42.12
CA ALA A 319 25.21 6.09 41.27
C ALA A 319 24.75 7.31 40.46
N ARG A 320 25.14 8.54 40.84
CA ARG A 320 24.81 9.73 40.05
C ARG A 320 25.44 9.65 38.67
N LEU A 321 24.73 10.02 37.61
CA LEU A 321 25.26 9.97 36.25
C LEU A 321 24.84 11.21 35.45
N HIS A 322 25.82 11.85 34.83
CA HIS A 322 25.62 12.84 33.77
C HIS A 322 26.32 12.33 32.51
N ALA A 323 25.54 12.05 31.47
CA ALA A 323 26.01 11.41 30.25
C ALA A 323 25.45 12.11 29.00
N PRO A 324 26.05 13.23 28.57
CA PRO A 324 25.79 13.75 27.23
C PRO A 324 26.36 12.84 26.14
N SER A 325 25.64 12.69 25.03
CA SER A 325 26.13 11.96 23.86
C SER A 325 25.68 12.57 22.53
N LEU A 326 26.45 12.28 21.49
CA LEU A 326 26.11 12.53 20.10
C LEU A 326 26.11 11.19 19.36
N GLN A 327 24.96 10.82 18.82
CA GLN A 327 24.85 9.70 17.89
C GLN A 327 24.82 10.20 16.45
N LEU A 328 25.60 9.55 15.60
CA LEU A 328 25.50 9.66 14.15
C LEU A 328 25.19 8.28 13.58
N ALA A 329 24.20 8.18 12.69
CA ALA A 329 23.87 6.92 12.05
C ALA A 329 23.61 7.07 10.55
N PHE A 330 23.89 6.02 9.81
CA PHE A 330 23.54 5.84 8.42
C PHE A 330 22.74 4.55 8.28
N ALA A 331 21.57 4.64 7.65
CA ALA A 331 20.70 3.49 7.46
C ALA A 331 20.18 3.43 6.02
N GLY A 332 19.83 2.22 5.59
CA GLY A 332 19.25 1.99 4.27
C GLY A 332 18.95 0.51 4.05
N SER A 333 18.65 0.19 2.80
CA SER A 333 18.41 -1.19 2.39
C SER A 333 19.09 -1.52 1.07
N ARG A 334 19.32 -2.81 0.83
CA ARG A 334 19.67 -3.35 -0.48
C ARG A 334 18.86 -4.61 -0.79
N PRO A 335 18.46 -4.83 -2.05
CA PRO A 335 17.58 -5.94 -2.43
C PRO A 335 18.03 -7.33 -1.96
N GLY A 336 19.34 -7.61 -2.02
CA GLY A 336 19.87 -8.91 -1.59
C GLY A 336 20.20 -9.00 -0.09
N TRP A 337 20.36 -7.87 0.61
CA TRP A 337 20.93 -7.84 1.96
C TRP A 337 19.90 -7.43 3.02
N GLY A 338 18.73 -6.90 2.64
CA GLY A 338 17.76 -6.39 3.61
C GLY A 338 18.14 -5.00 4.12
N GLN A 339 17.75 -4.67 5.34
CA GLN A 339 18.02 -3.38 5.98
C GLN A 339 19.33 -3.43 6.75
N PHE A 340 20.04 -2.31 6.77
CA PHE A 340 21.25 -2.15 7.56
C PHE A 340 21.29 -0.75 8.18
N ARG A 341 21.93 -0.64 9.33
CA ARG A 341 22.23 0.62 10.01
C ARG A 341 23.62 0.54 10.61
N LEU A 342 24.41 1.58 10.40
CA LEU A 342 25.70 1.79 11.03
C LEU A 342 25.57 3.01 11.92
N ALA A 343 25.94 2.91 13.19
CA ALA A 343 25.89 4.02 14.12
C ALA A 343 27.21 4.16 14.89
N ALA A 344 27.52 5.40 15.27
CA ALA A 344 28.60 5.75 16.16
C ALA A 344 28.07 6.65 17.27
N ASP A 345 28.39 6.33 18.51
CA ASP A 345 28.03 7.13 19.67
C ASP A 345 29.27 7.74 20.28
N LEU A 346 29.33 9.07 20.28
CA LEU A 346 30.33 9.82 21.00
C LEU A 346 29.77 10.10 22.38
N GLU A 347 30.37 9.49 23.40
CA GLU A 347 29.86 9.52 24.76
C GLU A 347 30.92 10.07 25.72
N GLN A 348 30.45 10.85 26.68
CA GLN A 348 31.22 11.26 27.84
C GLN A 348 30.32 11.14 29.07
N ALA A 349 30.80 10.45 30.10
CA ALA A 349 30.03 10.23 31.31
C ALA A 349 30.82 10.61 32.57
N SER A 350 30.12 11.22 33.53
CA SER A 350 30.68 11.63 34.82
C SER A 350 29.71 11.37 35.96
N THR A 351 30.25 11.09 37.15
CA THR A 351 29.46 10.83 38.37
C THR A 351 29.82 11.80 39.52
N GLY A 352 31.00 12.42 39.46
CA GLY A 352 31.49 13.40 40.43
C GLY A 352 32.58 12.81 41.32
N THR A 353 32.52 13.10 42.62
CA THR A 353 33.58 12.75 43.58
C THR A 353 33.01 11.90 44.70
N VAL A 354 33.65 10.76 44.97
CA VAL A 354 33.40 9.95 46.16
C VAL A 354 34.07 10.64 47.34
N ALA A 355 33.32 10.92 48.39
CA ALA A 355 33.86 11.57 49.59
C ALA A 355 34.81 10.64 50.36
N GLY A 356 35.79 11.23 51.08
CA GLY A 356 36.59 10.49 52.05
C GLY A 356 35.70 9.84 53.14
N GLY A 357 36.16 8.72 53.68
CA GLY A 357 35.42 7.90 54.66
C GLY A 357 34.37 6.96 54.05
N ARG A 358 34.10 7.02 52.74
CA ARG A 358 33.17 6.11 52.05
C ARG A 358 33.87 4.84 51.57
N ALA A 359 33.14 3.72 51.59
CA ALA A 359 33.60 2.47 50.98
C ALA A 359 33.63 2.59 49.45
N TYR A 360 34.76 2.24 48.84
CA TYR A 360 34.95 2.24 47.38
C TYR A 360 36.14 1.39 46.97
N GLY A 361 36.00 0.63 45.88
CA GLY A 361 37.06 -0.28 45.42
C GLY A 361 37.42 -1.27 46.54
N ALA A 362 38.70 -1.55 46.77
CA ALA A 362 39.15 -2.42 47.87
C ALA A 362 39.26 -1.68 49.23
N SER A 363 38.81 -0.42 49.33
CA SER A 363 38.86 0.36 50.57
C SER A 363 37.51 0.34 51.30
N PRO A 364 37.41 -0.17 52.54
CA PRO A 364 36.18 -0.06 53.33
C PRO A 364 35.88 1.39 53.75
N ALA A 365 36.90 2.26 53.80
CA ALA A 365 36.76 3.69 53.97
C ALA A 365 37.90 4.40 53.23
N LEU A 366 37.60 5.23 52.22
CA LEU A 366 38.61 5.98 51.47
C LEU A 366 39.32 7.00 52.38
N ALA A 367 40.65 7.07 52.30
CA ALA A 367 41.43 8.04 53.09
C ALA A 367 41.21 9.50 52.64
N ALA A 368 40.97 9.72 51.34
CA ALA A 368 40.75 11.03 50.75
C ALA A 368 39.67 10.97 49.66
N PRO A 369 39.03 12.10 49.30
CA PRO A 369 38.06 12.13 48.22
C PRO A 369 38.65 11.68 46.89
N LEU A 370 37.89 10.92 46.10
CA LEU A 370 38.29 10.37 44.81
C LEU A 370 37.36 10.84 43.69
N ARG A 371 37.91 11.53 42.68
CA ARG A 371 37.14 11.99 41.53
C ARG A 371 37.00 10.86 40.51
N ILE A 372 35.77 10.57 40.13
CA ILE A 372 35.42 9.47 39.21
C ILE A 372 34.86 10.07 37.91
N HIS A 373 35.52 9.76 36.79
CA HIS A 373 35.11 10.18 35.46
C HIS A 373 35.53 9.14 34.41
N SER A 374 34.79 9.08 33.30
CA SER A 374 35.23 8.32 32.12
C SER A 374 36.08 9.21 31.23
N LYS A 375 36.85 8.59 30.35
CA LYS A 375 37.42 9.29 29.20
C LYS A 375 36.34 9.37 28.12
N SER A 376 36.30 10.48 27.37
CA SER A 376 35.47 10.55 26.18
C SER A 376 35.90 9.49 25.17
N GLY A 377 34.97 8.98 24.38
CA GLY A 377 35.28 8.05 23.31
C GLY A 377 34.09 7.71 22.43
N ALA A 378 34.38 6.91 21.40
CA ALA A 378 33.42 6.52 20.39
C ALA A 378 33.08 5.04 20.51
N GLY A 379 31.81 4.72 20.76
CA GLY A 379 31.23 3.41 20.54
C GLY A 379 30.71 3.28 19.12
N TRP A 380 30.42 2.06 18.68
CA TRP A 380 29.85 1.81 17.36
C TRP A 380 28.87 0.64 17.39
N LEU A 381 27.97 0.63 16.40
CA LEU A 381 26.96 -0.40 16.18
C LEU A 381 26.80 -0.69 14.69
N VAL A 382 26.63 -1.97 14.38
CA VAL A 382 26.15 -2.50 13.12
C VAL A 382 24.86 -3.26 13.39
N HIS A 383 23.77 -2.79 12.78
CA HIS A 383 22.47 -3.45 12.79
C HIS A 383 22.18 -3.97 11.38
N TRP A 384 21.67 -5.19 11.30
CA TRP A 384 21.35 -5.89 10.06
C TRP A 384 20.05 -6.69 10.21
N ALA A 385 19.08 -6.40 9.34
CA ALA A 385 17.80 -7.10 9.30
C ALA A 385 17.56 -7.68 7.89
N PRO A 386 17.90 -8.96 7.66
CA PRO A 386 17.56 -9.67 6.43
C PRO A 386 16.04 -9.83 6.24
N LYS A 387 15.65 -10.31 5.05
CA LYS A 387 14.23 -10.54 4.69
C LYS A 387 13.55 -11.71 5.42
N SER A 388 14.25 -12.37 6.35
CA SER A 388 13.83 -13.61 7.01
C SER A 388 13.12 -13.40 8.37
N GLY A 389 12.89 -12.16 8.79
CA GLY A 389 12.33 -11.85 10.12
C GLY A 389 13.35 -11.92 11.27
N LEU A 390 14.61 -12.20 10.94
CA LEU A 390 15.74 -12.13 11.86
C LEU A 390 16.35 -10.72 11.88
N THR A 391 16.81 -10.29 13.04
CA THR A 391 17.57 -9.06 13.22
C THR A 391 18.83 -9.36 14.01
N PHE A 392 19.96 -8.83 13.56
CA PHE A 392 21.26 -8.96 14.18
C PHE A 392 21.84 -7.59 14.51
N GLU A 393 22.44 -7.47 15.68
CA GLU A 393 23.13 -6.28 16.13
C GLU A 393 24.48 -6.68 16.72
N LEU A 394 25.51 -5.91 16.37
CA LEU A 394 26.85 -6.05 16.92
C LEU A 394 27.42 -4.66 17.17
N GLY A 395 27.97 -4.43 18.34
CA GLY A 395 28.59 -3.17 18.66
C GLY A 395 29.65 -3.29 19.73
N HIS A 396 30.23 -2.14 20.04
CA HIS A 396 31.27 -2.01 21.04
C HIS A 396 31.11 -0.72 21.82
N THR A 397 31.36 -0.76 23.13
CA THR A 397 31.48 0.46 23.93
C THR A 397 32.77 1.22 23.55
N PRO A 398 32.91 2.51 23.90
CA PRO A 398 34.17 3.21 23.69
C PRO A 398 35.39 2.46 24.21
N HIS A 399 36.39 2.23 23.34
CA HIS A 399 37.66 1.60 23.72
C HIS A 399 38.50 2.43 24.70
N SER A 400 38.14 3.70 24.92
CA SER A 400 38.78 4.57 25.90
C SER A 400 38.32 4.31 27.34
N PHE A 401 37.31 3.47 27.54
CA PHE A 401 36.85 3.04 28.86
C PHE A 401 37.88 2.19 29.59
N VAL A 402 37.74 2.10 30.92
CA VAL A 402 38.62 1.26 31.74
C VAL A 402 38.38 -0.21 31.41
N VAL A 403 37.11 -0.57 31.29
CA VAL A 403 36.62 -1.87 30.83
C VAL A 403 35.67 -1.61 29.67
N ASP A 404 36.12 -1.97 28.47
CA ASP A 404 35.33 -1.90 27.25
C ASP A 404 34.73 -3.28 26.93
N ASN A 405 33.57 -3.28 26.26
CA ASN A 405 32.80 -4.49 26.00
C ASN A 405 32.26 -4.51 24.56
N ALA A 406 32.45 -5.65 23.91
CA ALA A 406 31.63 -6.04 22.77
C ALA A 406 30.25 -6.49 23.26
N TRP A 407 29.23 -6.09 22.51
CA TRP A 407 27.83 -6.36 22.81
C TRP A 407 27.08 -6.64 21.51
N GLY A 408 25.92 -7.26 21.60
CA GLY A 408 25.14 -7.62 20.43
C GLY A 408 23.82 -8.29 20.77
N ALA A 409 22.96 -8.42 19.76
CA ALA A 409 21.67 -9.07 19.90
C ALA A 409 21.29 -9.85 18.64
N MET A 410 20.53 -10.91 18.84
CA MET A 410 19.81 -11.62 17.81
C MET A 410 18.35 -11.68 18.21
N ARG A 411 17.46 -11.24 17.30
CA ARG A 411 16.01 -11.33 17.47
C ARG A 411 15.38 -12.11 16.33
N LEU A 412 14.39 -12.91 16.68
CA LEU A 412 13.48 -13.56 15.76
C LEU A 412 12.07 -13.07 16.08
N ASN A 413 11.41 -12.49 15.08
CA ASN A 413 10.00 -12.13 15.15
C ASN A 413 9.22 -13.23 14.42
N VAL A 414 8.26 -13.87 15.10
CA VAL A 414 7.40 -14.91 14.53
C VAL A 414 5.94 -14.55 14.77
N GLU A 415 5.08 -14.87 13.80
CA GLU A 415 3.64 -14.77 13.94
C GLU A 415 3.07 -16.19 14.07
N VAL A 416 2.29 -16.44 15.13
CA VAL A 416 1.61 -17.70 15.39
C VAL A 416 0.13 -17.39 15.55
N ASP A 417 -0.73 -17.94 14.68
CA ASP A 417 -2.17 -17.66 14.64
C ASP A 417 -2.50 -16.14 14.64
N ASP A 418 -1.77 -15.39 13.79
CA ASP A 418 -1.85 -13.92 13.67
C ASP A 418 -1.37 -13.12 14.91
N TYR A 419 -0.78 -13.79 15.91
CA TYR A 419 -0.22 -13.14 17.10
C TYR A 419 1.31 -13.02 17.01
N PRO A 420 1.88 -11.81 17.23
CA PRO A 420 3.30 -11.59 17.17
C PRO A 420 4.00 -12.06 18.45
N PHE A 421 5.11 -12.79 18.28
CA PHE A 421 6.05 -13.16 19.33
C PHE A 421 7.47 -12.77 18.97
N ASP A 422 8.19 -12.27 19.96
CA ASP A 422 9.58 -11.86 19.88
C ASP A 422 10.44 -12.77 20.76
N LEU A 423 11.38 -13.46 20.12
CA LEU A 423 12.40 -14.24 20.79
C LEU A 423 13.73 -13.54 20.63
N GLY A 424 14.45 -13.32 21.73
CA GLY A 424 15.72 -12.61 21.71
C GLY A 424 16.80 -13.26 22.55
N LEU A 425 18.02 -13.20 22.02
CA LEU A 425 19.27 -13.46 22.74
C LEU A 425 20.13 -12.21 22.61
N GLU A 426 20.55 -11.64 23.73
CA GLU A 426 21.33 -10.40 23.73
C GLU A 426 22.43 -10.42 24.78
N ARG A 427 23.48 -9.67 24.50
CA ARG A 427 24.53 -9.27 25.43
C ARG A 427 24.60 -7.77 25.37
N MET A 428 24.25 -7.08 26.45
CA MET A 428 24.20 -5.61 26.51
C MET A 428 25.01 -5.08 27.69
N PRO A 429 25.74 -3.96 27.56
CA PRO A 429 26.41 -3.35 28.69
C PRO A 429 25.37 -2.72 29.63
N VAL A 430 25.55 -2.86 30.94
CA VAL A 430 24.67 -2.28 31.95
C VAL A 430 25.06 -0.82 32.15
N THR A 431 24.09 0.09 32.04
CA THR A 431 24.35 1.54 32.01
C THR A 431 23.86 2.29 33.24
N ASP A 432 23.71 1.59 34.36
CA ASP A 432 23.11 2.16 35.57
C ASP A 432 24.00 3.18 36.27
N SER A 433 25.31 2.98 36.20
CA SER A 433 26.31 3.85 36.79
C SER A 433 27.55 3.87 35.90
N LEU A 434 28.48 4.78 36.20
CA LEU A 434 29.73 4.82 35.47
C LEU A 434 30.55 3.52 35.64
N LEU A 435 30.46 2.90 36.82
CA LEU A 435 31.14 1.66 37.12
C LEU A 435 30.58 0.49 36.31
N SER A 436 29.27 0.31 36.31
CA SER A 436 28.64 -0.75 35.51
C SER A 436 28.87 -0.52 34.03
N PHE A 437 28.92 0.74 33.58
CA PHE A 437 29.04 1.03 32.17
C PHE A 437 30.49 0.99 31.62
N ALA A 438 31.40 1.77 32.23
CA ALA A 438 32.75 2.01 31.72
C ALA A 438 33.86 1.37 32.58
N GLY A 439 33.50 0.82 33.73
CA GLY A 439 34.44 0.34 34.73
C GLY A 439 35.20 1.45 35.45
N ALA A 440 35.95 1.06 36.48
CA ALA A 440 36.81 1.89 37.29
C ALA A 440 38.14 1.19 37.60
N ILE A 441 39.14 1.97 38.00
CA ILE A 441 40.40 1.45 38.54
C ILE A 441 40.30 1.56 40.06
N ASP A 442 40.47 0.44 40.75
CA ASP A 442 40.49 0.41 42.21
C ASP A 442 41.67 1.26 42.74
N PRO A 443 41.41 2.30 43.56
CA PRO A 443 42.47 3.19 44.06
C PRO A 443 43.47 2.49 44.99
N VAL A 444 43.13 1.33 45.56
CA VAL A 444 44.02 0.61 46.49
C VAL A 444 44.84 -0.44 45.77
N SER A 445 44.22 -1.39 45.06
CA SER A 445 44.93 -2.48 44.39
C SER A 445 45.39 -2.18 42.96
N GLY A 446 44.89 -1.09 42.35
CA GLY A 446 45.13 -0.78 40.93
C GLY A 446 44.42 -1.70 39.95
N ARG A 447 43.59 -2.64 40.42
CA ARG A 447 42.82 -3.56 39.56
C ARG A 447 41.74 -2.81 38.80
N ARG A 448 41.53 -3.18 37.53
CA ARG A 448 40.37 -2.72 36.74
C ARG A 448 39.14 -3.51 37.15
N TRP A 449 38.00 -2.85 37.28
CA TRP A 449 36.79 -3.48 37.81
C TRP A 449 35.51 -2.84 37.24
N GLY A 450 34.41 -3.57 37.17
CA GLY A 450 33.15 -3.10 36.58
C GLY A 450 33.04 -3.46 35.10
N GLY A 451 32.44 -2.57 34.29
CA GLY A 451 32.15 -2.85 32.88
C GLY A 451 31.25 -4.07 32.74
N VAL A 452 30.11 -4.00 33.40
CA VAL A 452 29.14 -5.07 33.56
C VAL A 452 28.35 -5.27 32.25
N VAL A 453 28.16 -6.53 31.88
CA VAL A 453 27.33 -6.95 30.76
C VAL A 453 26.22 -7.86 31.26
N ARG A 454 25.05 -7.74 30.63
CA ARG A 454 23.87 -8.58 30.83
C ARG A 454 23.68 -9.46 29.60
N ASN A 455 23.86 -10.75 29.76
CA ASN A 455 23.59 -11.77 28.75
C ASN A 455 22.17 -12.30 29.00
N ARG A 456 21.19 -11.89 28.20
CA ARG A 456 19.75 -12.13 28.42
C ARG A 456 19.15 -12.97 27.29
N ALA A 457 18.30 -13.92 27.67
CA ALA A 457 17.38 -14.60 26.78
C ALA A 457 15.96 -14.22 27.18
N TYR A 458 15.10 -13.91 26.20
CA TYR A 458 13.73 -13.50 26.49
C TYR A 458 12.74 -13.99 25.44
N LEU A 459 11.48 -14.11 25.88
CA LEU A 459 10.31 -14.33 25.05
C LEU A 459 9.27 -13.28 25.43
N ARG A 460 8.71 -12.58 24.44
CA ARG A 460 7.59 -11.66 24.59
C ARG A 460 6.54 -11.95 23.54
N GLY A 461 5.28 -11.69 23.85
CA GLY A 461 4.20 -11.76 22.88
C GLY A 461 3.04 -10.86 23.27
N GLY A 462 2.10 -10.74 22.33
CA GLY A 462 0.86 -10.03 22.54
C GLY A 462 -0.31 -10.71 21.86
N LEU A 463 -1.48 -10.63 22.49
CA LEU A 463 -2.75 -11.10 21.97
C LEU A 463 -3.69 -9.90 21.81
N GLY A 464 -4.52 -9.93 20.77
CA GLY A 464 -5.52 -8.89 20.50
C GLY A 464 -5.09 -7.90 19.43
N ASP A 465 -5.76 -6.75 19.40
CA ASP A 465 -5.63 -5.76 18.32
C ASP A 465 -5.58 -4.33 18.88
N ASP A 466 -5.76 -3.33 18.00
CA ASP A 466 -5.74 -1.92 18.43
C ASP A 466 -6.94 -1.51 19.28
N SER A 467 -7.99 -2.34 19.43
CA SER A 467 -9.14 -2.07 20.30
C SER A 467 -8.88 -2.52 21.73
N PHE A 468 -8.34 -3.73 21.89
CA PHE A 468 -7.92 -4.32 23.15
C PHE A 468 -6.79 -5.31 22.89
N SER A 469 -5.71 -5.21 23.67
CA SER A 469 -4.62 -6.16 23.62
C SER A 469 -4.06 -6.47 25.00
N ILE A 470 -3.58 -7.69 25.16
CA ILE A 470 -2.83 -8.18 26.31
C ILE A 470 -1.41 -8.45 25.82
N HIS A 471 -0.41 -8.06 26.60
CA HIS A 471 0.99 -8.33 26.31
C HIS A 471 1.67 -8.89 27.53
N GLY A 472 2.78 -9.57 27.30
CA GLY A 472 3.64 -10.02 28.39
C GLY A 472 4.92 -10.66 27.89
N GLY A 473 5.86 -10.79 28.81
CA GLY A 473 7.16 -11.33 28.52
C GLY A 473 7.83 -11.93 29.75
N VAL A 474 8.80 -12.80 29.48
CA VAL A 474 9.68 -13.38 30.49
C VAL A 474 11.11 -13.36 29.99
N ALA A 475 12.06 -13.13 30.90
CA ALA A 475 13.48 -13.16 30.58
C ALA A 475 14.31 -13.76 31.70
N GLY A 476 15.39 -14.43 31.31
CA GLY A 476 16.45 -14.88 32.18
C GLY A 476 17.77 -14.29 31.72
N ALA A 477 18.61 -13.84 32.66
CA ALA A 477 19.90 -13.25 32.32
C ALA A 477 21.01 -13.64 33.29
N ARG A 478 22.23 -13.71 32.75
CA ARG A 478 23.47 -13.74 33.51
C ARG A 478 24.12 -12.36 33.43
N VAL A 479 24.45 -11.78 34.58
CA VAL A 479 25.07 -10.47 34.70
C VAL A 479 26.48 -10.64 35.26
N ASP A 480 27.50 -10.22 34.53
CA ASP A 480 28.90 -10.33 34.95
C ASP A 480 29.74 -9.17 34.42
N GLY A 481 30.99 -9.06 34.89
CA GLY A 481 31.91 -7.98 34.53
C GLY A 481 33.33 -8.29 34.96
N ARG A 482 34.25 -7.34 34.76
CA ARG A 482 35.65 -7.53 35.17
C ARG A 482 35.75 -7.42 36.69
N HIS A 483 36.21 -8.48 37.37
CA HIS A 483 36.30 -8.56 38.84
C HIS A 483 34.98 -8.21 39.56
N VAL A 484 33.86 -8.47 38.90
CA VAL A 484 32.51 -8.36 39.48
C VAL A 484 32.04 -9.77 39.76
N ASP A 485 31.40 -9.96 40.91
CA ASP A 485 30.75 -11.23 41.22
C ASP A 485 29.61 -11.49 40.25
N ALA A 486 29.57 -12.69 39.67
CA ALA A 486 28.58 -13.03 38.67
C ALA A 486 27.21 -13.20 39.33
N ASN A 487 26.17 -12.73 38.67
CA ASN A 487 24.81 -12.71 39.19
C ASN A 487 23.82 -13.29 38.16
N ALA A 488 22.66 -13.71 38.63
CA ALA A 488 21.55 -14.19 37.81
C ALA A 488 20.33 -13.30 38.01
N GLN A 489 19.63 -12.97 36.93
CA GLN A 489 18.44 -12.14 36.92
C GLN A 489 17.29 -12.88 36.26
N TRP A 490 16.08 -12.70 36.80
CA TRP A 490 14.83 -13.00 36.11
C TRP A 490 13.99 -11.73 35.95
N GLN A 491 13.18 -11.69 34.91
CA GLN A 491 12.22 -10.62 34.63
C GLN A 491 10.92 -11.25 34.14
N ALA A 492 9.79 -10.68 34.54
CA ALA A 492 8.48 -11.01 34.01
C ALA A 492 7.64 -9.73 33.95
N ASP A 493 6.95 -9.54 32.83
CA ASP A 493 6.02 -8.43 32.63
C ASP A 493 4.70 -8.95 32.07
N VAL A 494 3.60 -8.34 32.48
CA VAL A 494 2.27 -8.57 31.89
C VAL A 494 1.45 -7.30 31.99
N GLY A 495 0.71 -7.02 30.93
CA GLY A 495 -0.15 -5.86 30.90
C GLY A 495 -1.28 -6.00 29.89
N PHE A 496 -2.16 -5.03 29.93
CA PHE A 496 -3.24 -4.90 28.98
C PHE A 496 -3.46 -3.44 28.64
N ARG A 497 -3.97 -3.21 27.43
CA ARG A 497 -4.31 -1.88 26.93
C ARG A 497 -5.58 -1.95 26.12
N TRP A 498 -6.37 -0.88 26.17
CA TRP A 498 -7.54 -0.71 25.33
C TRP A 498 -7.60 0.69 24.77
N ARG A 499 -8.24 0.86 23.61
CA ARG A 499 -8.45 2.17 23.00
C ARG A 499 -9.58 2.89 23.73
N ALA A 500 -9.22 3.75 24.67
CA ALA A 500 -10.18 4.52 25.47
C ALA A 500 -10.90 5.59 24.65
N ALA A 501 -10.19 6.24 23.71
CA ALA A 501 -10.78 7.22 22.82
C ALA A 501 -9.97 7.38 21.52
N SER A 502 -10.61 7.86 20.47
CA SER A 502 -9.93 8.22 19.22
C SER A 502 -10.66 9.31 18.47
N GLY A 503 -9.91 10.15 17.76
CA GLY A 503 -10.42 11.09 16.77
C GLY A 503 -9.81 10.84 15.39
N PRO A 504 -10.10 11.71 14.39
CA PRO A 504 -9.59 11.55 13.03
C PRO A 504 -8.06 11.54 12.92
N ALA A 505 -7.38 12.16 13.89
CA ALA A 505 -5.94 12.42 13.83
C ALA A 505 -5.19 12.05 15.12
N TRP A 506 -5.87 11.41 16.09
CA TRP A 506 -5.28 11.03 17.37
C TRP A 506 -5.98 9.79 17.95
N ARG A 507 -5.27 9.04 18.79
CA ARG A 507 -5.79 7.89 19.54
C ARG A 507 -5.20 7.89 20.94
N MET A 508 -6.02 7.48 21.89
CA MET A 508 -5.65 7.35 23.29
C MET A 508 -5.92 5.92 23.74
N HIS A 509 -4.89 5.30 24.29
CA HIS A 509 -4.95 4.01 24.94
C HIS A 509 -4.76 4.19 26.44
N LEU A 510 -5.50 3.40 27.20
CA LEU A 510 -5.32 3.24 28.64
C LEU A 510 -5.04 1.78 28.93
N GLY A 511 -4.29 1.52 30.00
CA GLY A 511 -3.88 0.18 30.34
C GLY A 511 -3.44 0.06 31.78
N GLY A 512 -2.92 -1.12 32.08
CA GLY A 512 -2.25 -1.40 33.34
C GLY A 512 -1.16 -2.43 33.13
N ASP A 513 -0.07 -2.27 33.86
CA ASP A 513 1.13 -3.08 33.74
C ASP A 513 1.58 -3.58 35.11
N ILE A 514 2.14 -4.79 35.11
CA ILE A 514 2.81 -5.43 36.23
C ILE A 514 4.22 -5.79 35.75
N ASP A 515 5.23 -5.21 36.39
CA ASP A 515 6.63 -5.47 36.12
C ASP A 515 7.28 -6.11 37.35
N ALA A 516 7.90 -7.27 37.16
CA ALA A 516 8.61 -7.98 38.22
C ALA A 516 10.04 -8.31 37.78
N THR A 517 11.02 -8.04 38.64
CA THR A 517 12.39 -8.49 38.46
C THR A 517 13.01 -8.92 39.78
N GLY A 518 13.93 -9.87 39.73
CA GLY A 518 14.74 -10.24 40.88
C GLY A 518 16.12 -10.74 40.46
N PHE A 519 17.05 -10.62 41.39
CA PHE A 519 18.42 -11.07 41.26
C PHE A 519 18.75 -12.12 42.32
N ALA A 520 19.73 -12.97 42.04
CA ALA A 520 20.24 -13.92 43.01
C ALA A 520 20.86 -13.18 44.20
N ASP A 521 21.71 -12.19 43.93
CA ASP A 521 22.45 -11.45 44.93
C ASP A 521 22.34 -9.93 44.76
N ASN A 522 22.49 -9.20 45.85
CA ASN A 522 22.62 -7.73 45.80
C ASN A 522 24.07 -7.34 45.46
N ARG A 523 24.26 -6.77 44.26
CA ARG A 523 25.54 -6.27 43.73
C ARG A 523 25.49 -4.79 43.35
N SER A 524 24.61 -4.03 44.01
CA SER A 524 24.36 -2.60 43.73
C SER A 524 25.43 -1.65 44.28
N GLN A 525 26.37 -2.17 45.08
CA GLN A 525 27.36 -1.36 45.79
C GLN A 525 28.60 -1.06 44.94
N PHE A 526 29.57 -0.35 45.53
CA PHE A 526 30.73 0.19 44.82
C PHE A 526 32.08 -0.23 45.42
N THR A 527 32.11 -1.31 46.18
CA THR A 527 33.35 -2.00 46.59
C THR A 527 33.73 -3.10 45.61
N LEU A 528 35.01 -3.50 45.61
CA LEU A 528 35.55 -4.49 44.70
C LEU A 528 34.77 -5.80 44.79
N GLY A 529 34.30 -6.30 43.64
CA GLY A 529 33.39 -7.44 43.56
C GLY A 529 31.93 -7.06 43.31
N HIS A 530 31.50 -5.84 43.61
CA HIS A 530 30.15 -5.36 43.24
C HIS A 530 30.12 -4.80 41.83
N GLY A 531 28.95 -4.49 41.27
CA GLY A 531 28.84 -3.95 39.92
C GLY A 531 28.30 -2.53 39.83
N GLY A 532 27.81 -1.95 40.92
CA GLY A 532 27.15 -0.64 40.92
C GLY A 532 25.95 -0.57 39.97
N TYR A 533 25.16 -1.63 39.89
CA TYR A 533 23.94 -1.69 39.08
C TYR A 533 22.75 -2.14 39.92
N PHE A 534 21.55 -1.74 39.51
CA PHE A 534 20.31 -2.10 40.19
C PHE A 534 20.12 -3.62 40.19
N SER A 535 20.22 -4.24 41.38
CA SER A 535 20.20 -5.69 41.57
C SER A 535 19.43 -6.11 42.81
N PRO A 536 18.15 -5.72 42.94
CA PRO A 536 17.36 -6.10 44.10
C PRO A 536 17.09 -7.60 44.13
N ARG A 537 16.89 -8.14 45.33
CA ARG A 537 16.39 -9.49 45.49
C ARG A 537 15.00 -9.64 44.86
N ARG A 538 14.14 -8.64 45.08
CA ARG A 538 12.79 -8.56 44.51
C ARG A 538 12.43 -7.11 44.23
N PHE A 539 11.88 -6.87 43.06
CA PHE A 539 11.23 -5.62 42.68
C PHE A 539 9.92 -5.94 41.96
N LEU A 540 8.86 -5.26 42.36
CA LEU A 540 7.53 -5.36 41.75
C LEU A 540 6.97 -3.94 41.57
N ALA A 541 6.54 -3.60 40.37
CA ALA A 541 5.81 -2.37 40.08
C ALA A 541 4.44 -2.72 39.49
N VAL A 542 3.39 -2.10 39.99
CA VAL A 542 2.02 -2.33 39.51
C VAL A 542 1.30 -1.00 39.35
N GLY A 543 0.69 -0.74 38.20
CA GLY A 543 -0.24 0.37 38.09
C GLY A 543 -0.67 0.73 36.66
N PRO A 544 -1.46 1.81 36.53
CA PRO A 544 -2.05 2.18 35.26
C PRO A 544 -1.05 2.85 34.30
N THR A 545 -1.31 2.68 33.01
CA THR A 545 -0.55 3.29 31.91
C THR A 545 -1.46 4.01 30.93
N PHE A 546 -0.91 5.00 30.23
CA PHE A 546 -1.60 5.71 29.16
C PHE A 546 -0.66 6.00 28.00
N ASP A 547 -1.21 5.99 26.80
CA ASP A 547 -0.53 6.33 25.55
C ASP A 547 -1.47 7.24 24.73
N LEU A 548 -1.01 8.44 24.42
CA LEU A 548 -1.72 9.38 23.57
C LEU A 548 -0.84 9.70 22.36
N GLN A 549 -1.30 9.30 21.18
CA GLN A 549 -0.56 9.49 19.94
C GLN A 549 -1.42 10.16 18.89
N GLY A 550 -0.79 10.94 18.02
CA GLY A 550 -1.49 11.62 16.94
C GLY A 550 -0.58 12.25 15.91
N ALA A 551 -1.18 12.72 14.83
CA ALA A 551 -0.50 13.47 13.80
C ALA A 551 -1.41 14.59 13.29
N ARG A 552 -0.85 15.80 13.13
CA ARG A 552 -1.58 16.94 12.61
C ARG A 552 -0.71 17.70 11.63
N ALA A 553 -1.20 17.85 10.40
CA ALA A 553 -0.50 18.56 9.32
C ALA A 553 0.96 18.08 9.15
N ALA A 554 1.93 18.91 9.53
CA ALA A 554 3.35 18.63 9.39
C ALA A 554 4.01 18.15 10.70
N SER A 555 3.25 17.68 11.69
CA SER A 555 3.79 17.11 12.92
C SER A 555 3.11 15.81 13.34
N SER A 556 3.85 15.01 14.10
CA SER A 556 3.36 13.84 14.82
C SER A 556 3.84 13.88 16.27
N PHE A 557 3.06 13.32 17.18
CA PHE A 557 3.37 13.33 18.60
C PHE A 557 2.95 12.02 19.26
N ARG A 558 3.61 11.72 20.38
CA ARG A 558 3.28 10.62 21.29
C ARG A 558 3.58 11.06 22.72
N ILE A 559 2.64 10.85 23.63
CA ILE A 559 2.80 11.10 25.07
C ILE A 559 2.46 9.80 25.78
N GLU A 560 3.40 9.29 26.54
CA GLU A 560 3.33 8.02 27.25
C GLU A 560 3.49 8.30 28.73
N GLY A 561 2.73 7.61 29.58
CA GLY A 561 2.94 7.72 31.01
C GLY A 561 2.48 6.49 31.78
N ALA A 562 3.08 6.31 32.94
CA ALA A 562 2.78 5.23 33.86
C ALA A 562 2.81 5.76 35.29
N LEU A 563 1.86 5.32 36.09
CA LEU A 563 1.87 5.46 37.55
C LEU A 563 1.93 4.07 38.15
N SER A 564 2.72 3.87 39.19
CA SER A 564 2.90 2.56 39.80
C SER A 564 3.04 2.65 41.30
N TRP A 565 2.59 1.61 42.01
CA TRP A 565 3.08 1.30 43.35
C TRP A 565 4.22 0.30 43.22
N GLN A 566 5.34 0.59 43.87
CA GLN A 566 6.58 -0.15 43.74
C GLN A 566 6.95 -0.78 45.08
N PHE A 567 7.37 -2.04 45.05
CA PHE A 567 7.91 -2.77 46.19
C PHE A 567 9.34 -3.18 45.85
N LEU A 568 10.29 -2.78 46.68
CA LEU A 568 11.71 -3.02 46.49
C LEU A 568 12.28 -3.70 47.73
N SER A 569 12.93 -4.84 47.55
CA SER A 569 13.66 -5.54 48.61
C SER A 569 15.08 -5.87 48.15
N GLU A 570 16.04 -5.43 48.94
CA GLU A 570 17.47 -5.62 48.75
C GLU A 570 18.01 -6.44 49.92
N GLU A 571 18.67 -7.56 49.63
CA GLU A 571 19.36 -8.35 50.65
C GLU A 571 20.68 -7.67 51.06
N GLY A 572 21.13 -7.98 52.27
CA GLY A 572 22.45 -7.55 52.74
C GLY A 572 23.56 -8.22 51.93
N SER A 573 24.73 -7.61 51.91
CA SER A 573 25.84 -8.06 51.05
C SER A 573 27.18 -7.76 51.69
N GLU A 574 28.16 -8.66 51.51
CA GLU A 574 29.54 -8.43 51.95
C GLU A 574 30.16 -7.25 51.20
N TYR A 575 31.16 -6.58 51.77
CA TYR A 575 31.88 -5.54 51.02
C TYR A 575 32.68 -6.15 49.88
N PHE A 576 33.31 -7.31 50.09
CA PHE A 576 34.19 -7.93 49.10
C PHE A 576 33.73 -9.36 48.76
N PRO A 577 32.59 -9.53 48.06
CA PRO A 577 31.97 -10.84 47.82
C PRO A 577 32.83 -11.78 46.96
N THR A 578 33.89 -11.27 46.31
CA THR A 578 34.81 -12.06 45.48
C THR A 578 36.16 -12.32 46.14
N ASP A 579 36.42 -11.77 47.34
CA ASP A 579 37.72 -11.84 48.02
C ASP A 579 37.53 -12.01 49.54
N ALA A 580 37.40 -13.27 49.98
CA ALA A 580 37.21 -13.62 51.39
C ALA A 580 38.40 -13.20 52.28
N ALA A 581 39.61 -13.14 51.73
CA ALA A 581 40.80 -12.71 52.46
C ALA A 581 40.73 -11.20 52.74
N LEU A 582 40.38 -10.40 51.74
CA LEU A 582 40.16 -8.97 51.89
C LEU A 582 38.97 -8.66 52.81
N GLN A 583 37.90 -9.44 52.72
CA GLN A 583 36.74 -9.38 53.60
C GLN A 583 37.13 -9.59 55.07
N THR A 584 37.90 -10.64 55.36
CA THR A 584 38.39 -10.94 56.71
C THR A 584 39.37 -9.89 57.20
N ALA A 585 40.33 -9.49 56.36
CA ALA A 585 41.34 -8.48 56.70
C ALA A 585 40.73 -7.10 56.99
N SER A 586 39.57 -6.80 56.41
CA SER A 586 38.82 -5.56 56.63
C SER A 586 37.87 -5.62 57.83
N GLY A 587 37.86 -6.72 58.60
CA GLY A 587 36.99 -6.90 59.77
C GLY A 587 35.57 -7.38 59.45
N ASN A 588 35.38 -8.09 58.34
CA ASN A 588 34.08 -8.61 57.86
C ASN A 588 32.96 -7.54 57.74
N PRO A 589 33.20 -6.41 57.05
CA PRO A 589 32.18 -5.37 56.88
C PRO A 589 31.07 -5.81 55.92
N HIS A 590 29.84 -5.37 56.17
CA HIS A 590 28.66 -5.72 55.37
C HIS A 590 27.78 -4.50 55.11
N TYR A 591 27.11 -4.53 53.96
CA TYR A 591 26.00 -3.66 53.63
C TYR A 591 24.72 -4.27 54.19
N GLY A 592 23.93 -3.48 54.92
CA GLY A 592 22.63 -3.91 55.41
C GLY A 592 21.63 -4.10 54.28
N GLY A 593 20.73 -5.08 54.45
CA GLY A 593 19.56 -5.21 53.59
C GLY A 593 18.54 -4.10 53.86
N SER A 594 17.65 -3.87 52.90
CA SER A 594 16.57 -2.89 53.04
C SER A 594 15.34 -3.32 52.27
N SER A 595 14.17 -2.89 52.75
CA SER A 595 12.90 -3.02 52.02
C SER A 595 12.22 -1.66 52.02
N ARG A 596 11.70 -1.25 50.87
CA ARG A 596 11.01 0.02 50.65
C ARG A 596 9.81 -0.22 49.75
N ASP A 597 8.80 0.59 49.90
CA ASP A 597 7.68 0.66 48.97
C ASP A 597 7.19 2.10 48.85
N GLY A 598 6.66 2.43 47.68
CA GLY A 598 6.27 3.80 47.39
C GLY A 598 5.72 3.99 45.98
N PRO A 599 5.20 5.20 45.70
CA PRO A 599 4.74 5.55 44.37
C PRO A 599 5.92 5.76 43.42
N GLY A 600 5.76 5.33 42.18
CA GLY A 600 6.65 5.66 41.06
C GLY A 600 5.86 6.20 39.88
N ALA A 601 6.49 7.06 39.10
CA ALA A 601 5.89 7.67 37.93
C ALA A 601 6.88 7.76 36.78
N ARG A 602 6.38 7.60 35.55
CA ARG A 602 7.13 7.78 34.31
C ARG A 602 6.29 8.62 33.35
N LEU A 603 6.93 9.59 32.69
CA LEU A 603 6.33 10.38 31.63
C LEU A 603 7.32 10.57 30.49
N ALA A 604 6.90 10.27 29.27
CA ALA A 604 7.65 10.54 28.05
C ALA A 604 6.80 11.32 27.05
N ALA A 605 7.39 12.29 26.37
CA ALA A 605 6.76 13.05 25.31
C ALA A 605 7.71 13.12 24.12
N THR A 606 7.23 12.66 22.95
CA THR A 606 7.95 12.71 21.68
C THR A 606 7.16 13.54 20.68
N VAL A 607 7.81 14.49 20.02
CA VAL A 607 7.23 15.28 18.92
C VAL A 607 8.19 15.25 17.74
N GLU A 608 7.67 15.02 16.54
CA GLU A 608 8.43 15.02 15.29
C GLU A 608 7.76 15.96 14.28
N TRP A 609 8.56 16.83 13.66
CA TRP A 609 8.13 17.80 12.67
C TRP A 609 8.73 17.49 11.30
N ARG A 610 7.91 17.63 10.26
CA ARG A 610 8.33 17.57 8.86
C ARG A 610 8.96 18.90 8.48
N VAL A 611 10.28 18.90 8.33
CA VAL A 611 11.04 20.07 7.86
C VAL A 611 10.95 20.19 6.35
N SER A 612 10.99 19.06 5.63
CA SER A 612 10.80 18.99 4.18
C SER A 612 10.33 17.60 3.78
N ALA A 613 10.07 17.35 2.49
CA ALA A 613 9.84 16.01 1.97
C ALA A 613 11.05 15.05 2.15
N ARG A 614 12.23 15.57 2.54
CA ARG A 614 13.48 14.81 2.70
C ARG A 614 14.01 14.81 4.13
N ALA A 615 13.36 15.49 5.08
CA ALA A 615 13.89 15.63 6.43
C ALA A 615 12.80 15.82 7.49
N VAL A 616 13.03 15.18 8.64
CA VAL A 616 12.29 15.40 9.88
C VAL A 616 13.25 15.80 10.99
N THR A 617 12.73 16.52 11.97
CA THR A 617 13.42 16.82 13.24
C THR A 617 12.46 16.46 14.36
N GLY A 618 12.96 15.87 15.44
CA GLY A 618 12.15 15.54 16.59
C GLY A 618 12.84 15.79 17.91
N LEU A 619 12.02 15.79 18.95
CA LEU A 619 12.43 15.96 20.34
C LEU A 619 11.72 14.89 21.17
N ARG A 620 12.47 14.23 22.05
CA ARG A 620 11.95 13.32 23.08
C ARG A 620 12.42 13.82 24.44
N LEU A 621 11.49 14.05 25.35
CA LEU A 621 11.75 14.30 26.76
C LEU A 621 11.14 13.17 27.57
N GLU A 622 11.89 12.64 28.51
CA GLU A 622 11.46 11.54 29.35
C GLU A 622 11.95 11.75 30.77
N GLY A 623 11.08 11.47 31.74
CA GLY A 623 11.41 11.52 33.16
C GLY A 623 10.78 10.33 33.89
N SER A 624 11.51 9.79 34.86
CA SER A 624 11.02 8.76 35.77
C SER A 624 11.45 9.07 37.20
N VAL A 625 10.58 8.75 38.15
CA VAL A 625 10.85 8.80 39.58
C VAL A 625 10.34 7.53 40.27
N GLY A 626 11.03 7.03 41.28
CA GLY A 626 10.58 5.88 42.05
C GLY A 626 11.68 5.16 42.83
N GLU A 627 11.36 3.97 43.33
CA GLU A 627 12.26 3.19 44.21
C GLU A 627 13.49 2.64 43.48
N ALA A 628 13.40 2.41 42.18
CA ALA A 628 14.52 1.90 41.39
C ALA A 628 15.55 2.99 41.03
N HIS A 629 15.07 4.13 40.53
CA HIS A 629 15.89 5.28 40.16
C HIS A 629 15.04 6.50 39.79
N ASP A 630 15.67 7.67 39.91
CA ASP A 630 15.19 8.92 39.35
C ASP A 630 16.08 9.33 38.17
N GLU A 631 15.48 9.56 37.01
CA GLU A 631 16.20 9.85 35.78
C GLU A 631 15.44 10.80 34.86
N VAL A 632 16.18 11.66 34.16
CA VAL A 632 15.68 12.53 33.09
C VAL A 632 16.53 12.31 31.84
N ARG A 633 15.86 12.13 30.70
CA ARG A 633 16.46 12.00 29.37
C ARG A 633 15.86 13.02 28.42
N LEU A 634 16.73 13.72 27.70
CA LEU A 634 16.38 14.60 26.59
C LEU A 634 17.10 14.14 25.35
N GLN A 635 16.37 13.99 24.24
CA GLN A 635 16.95 13.74 22.92
C GLN A 635 16.41 14.75 21.92
N VAL A 636 17.31 15.35 21.13
CA VAL A 636 16.97 16.13 19.94
C VAL A 636 17.59 15.43 18.76
N TYR A 637 16.78 15.11 17.75
CA TYR A 637 17.24 14.32 16.62
C TYR A 637 16.77 14.88 15.27
N THR A 638 17.49 14.52 14.21
CA THR A 638 17.07 14.74 12.83
C THR A 638 17.33 13.49 12.01
N ARG A 639 16.46 13.28 11.02
CA ARG A 639 16.60 12.22 10.02
C ARG A 639 16.45 12.83 8.64
N ARG A 640 17.44 12.60 7.78
CA ARG A 640 17.49 13.15 6.42
C ARG A 640 17.67 12.04 5.39
N TRP A 641 16.71 11.93 4.48
CA TRP A 641 16.73 10.95 3.39
C TRP A 641 17.44 11.49 2.16
N HIS A 642 18.07 10.58 1.42
CA HIS A 642 18.73 10.90 0.16
C HIS A 642 17.72 11.27 -0.95
N GLY A 643 16.42 11.01 -0.79
CA GLY A 643 15.36 11.33 -1.74
C GLY A 643 14.12 11.88 -1.04
N ALA A 644 13.23 12.54 -1.78
CA ALA A 644 11.92 12.93 -1.25
C ALA A 644 11.09 11.68 -0.96
N LEU A 645 10.32 11.75 0.11
CA LEU A 645 9.37 10.73 0.53
C LEU A 645 7.95 11.27 0.39
N THR A 646 7.00 10.38 0.14
CA THR A 646 5.58 10.71 0.09
C THR A 646 5.09 11.16 1.46
N GLU A 647 5.44 10.41 2.51
CA GLU A 647 5.14 10.77 3.90
C GLU A 647 6.36 10.53 4.81
N PRO A 648 7.14 11.57 5.13
CA PRO A 648 8.37 11.42 5.92
C PRO A 648 8.11 11.28 7.44
N LEU A 649 6.96 11.71 7.95
CA LEU A 649 6.61 11.60 9.37
C LEU A 649 6.29 10.15 9.75
N ARG A 650 6.71 9.73 10.93
CA ARG A 650 6.25 8.48 11.55
C ARG A 650 4.97 8.71 12.37
N ARG A 651 4.12 7.69 12.46
CA ARG A 651 2.86 7.75 13.22
C ARG A 651 2.69 6.44 14.01
N PRO A 652 3.08 6.37 15.29
CA PRO A 652 3.64 7.46 16.10
C PRO A 652 5.07 7.86 15.72
N PRO A 653 5.56 9.04 16.15
CA PRO A 653 6.97 9.39 16.02
C PRO A 653 7.85 8.36 16.75
N ALA A 654 9.03 8.09 16.19
CA ALA A 654 10.02 7.22 16.80
C ALA A 654 11.32 7.98 16.95
N ALA A 655 11.73 8.17 18.20
CA ALA A 655 13.04 8.68 18.57
C ALA A 655 14.14 7.84 17.91
N VAL A 656 15.31 8.45 17.76
CA VAL A 656 16.47 7.71 17.27
C VAL A 656 16.89 6.78 18.39
N LEU A 657 16.82 5.46 18.14
CA LEU A 657 17.25 4.49 19.12
C LEU A 657 18.70 4.79 19.51
N PRO A 658 19.03 4.89 20.82
CA PRO A 658 20.42 4.80 21.22
C PRO A 658 20.99 3.52 20.63
N ALA A 659 22.31 3.43 20.44
CA ALA A 659 22.86 2.21 19.85
C ALA A 659 22.63 0.98 20.74
N ARG A 660 21.98 1.10 21.89
CA ARG A 660 21.70 0.00 22.81
C ARG A 660 20.20 -0.14 23.00
N PHE A 661 19.72 -1.37 23.04
CA PHE A 661 18.31 -1.72 22.91
C PHE A 661 17.41 -1.38 24.12
N ASP A 662 17.90 -0.68 25.14
CA ASP A 662 17.19 -0.54 26.43
C ASP A 662 15.94 0.38 26.41
N GLU A 663 15.39 0.79 25.25
CA GLU A 663 14.25 1.72 25.16
C GLU A 663 13.08 1.30 24.25
N LEU A 664 12.97 0.02 23.88
CA LEU A 664 11.74 -0.50 23.27
C LEU A 664 11.05 -1.46 24.24
N LEU A 665 10.45 -0.84 25.27
CA LEU A 665 9.32 -1.35 26.02
C LEU A 665 8.07 -0.64 25.49
#